data_AF-A0A957L5H9-F1
#
_entry.id   AF-A0A957L5H9-F1
#
_cell.length_a   1.000
_cell.length_b   1.000
_cell.length_c   1.000
_cell.angle_alpha   90.00
_cell.angle_beta   90.00
_cell.angle_gamma   90.00
#
_symmetry.space_group_name_H-M   'P 1'
#
loop_
_entity.id
_entity.type
_entity.pdbx_description
1 polymer ?
#
loop_
_entity_poly.entity_id
_entity_poly.type
_entity_poly.pdbx_seq_one_letter_code
_entity_poly.pdbx_strand_id
1 'polypeptide(L)'
;RVQTAANGLLSYSFTIDGPRFAEFMRQQLQAQMIASGELLPGMTLQTPAIYAGMTGSGVLWLDAAGLPSRQEIHLTLPAEASRQADTRLTVDSVVTFTDYSFAPQRAGVGAWLRSLPAARLFGAGRLADIEAVILPASLFLVAIAWLARLLWRSRPTVAYRFFAILLVTIMLLTPLFQGAQIARAATLRLLRQESRAAQQEDSAMQRALADWREEAAASTIPAGALDRIRADDGTDSDGDGLSDVVEWLQDEGTLAQEEGWAELLLDLSCVTIVDDGYTTDDADGDGLTDYEECLLGTSSATSTLRDGLTPDGRDSDGDSLPDLWEVTGYAYAGEHWYPDPLAADSNFDALPDTLEWEVDANGDGEADDSDGDGIPDMRDTDLDGIPDLFDRDNDGDGVPDRLDSSPFTASARPLYDSAGQLTGYDGRLFDDSNPLALQLNDLSSDKLTFVEFQLRPTDPDHLWYARNVLDWPQYDRRGQMQDDDNLTFLDIAEPGRAAANDGNGDIRLVPMLEIYIPGPASGLPDNALLDQYGISIQPAEAGVYAYVPVYVVADDAGAANVAFFAKMLYLPGAGWAAAHEINLVWMVQALVDRCASYEYVDSEGETQQSSDCQSYSAHNEVEVIHVYENDPWYLTGLNVREEHGVDFAIIYEDPAVDTDVNDDEALIQLAQGFDYSLLIGRDCGSGDNCVADGQRDISVATIYDRWNRTTNGAVSDDERWGIDNILRVQEASFGNIDEALATIAMTNTVALLNSNFGVPPTTAITPTLLFAREERYRAASLDNLGT
;
A
#
# COMPACT_ATOMS: atom_id res chain seq x y z
N ARG A 1 -1.87 -32.22 -32.16
CA ARG A 1 -2.04 -32.67 -33.58
C ARG A 1 -2.32 -31.43 -34.41
N VAL A 2 -1.90 -31.39 -35.68
CA VAL A 2 -2.25 -30.28 -36.58
C VAL A 2 -3.59 -30.60 -37.25
N GLN A 3 -4.57 -29.72 -37.07
CA GLN A 3 -5.82 -29.76 -37.84
C GLN A 3 -5.99 -28.41 -38.54
N THR A 4 -6.15 -28.46 -39.86
CA THR A 4 -6.50 -27.30 -40.68
C THR A 4 -8.01 -27.11 -40.62
N ALA A 5 -8.46 -25.99 -40.06
CA ALA A 5 -9.87 -25.60 -40.08
C ALA A 5 -10.27 -25.04 -41.47
N ALA A 6 -11.56 -25.05 -41.78
CA ALA A 6 -12.11 -24.64 -43.08
C ALA A 6 -11.79 -23.18 -43.47
N ASN A 7 -11.36 -22.34 -42.52
CA ASN A 7 -11.14 -20.91 -42.68
C ASN A 7 -9.65 -20.52 -42.85
N GLY A 8 -8.74 -21.50 -43.01
CA GLY A 8 -7.31 -21.23 -43.28
C GLY A 8 -6.43 -20.99 -42.05
N LEU A 9 -7.00 -20.96 -40.83
CA LEU A 9 -6.27 -20.87 -39.56
C LEU A 9 -5.64 -22.23 -39.18
N LEU A 10 -4.37 -22.18 -38.74
CA LEU A 10 -3.59 -23.34 -38.32
C LEU A 10 -3.78 -23.57 -36.81
N SER A 11 -4.38 -24.69 -36.42
CA SER A 11 -4.56 -25.03 -35.00
C SER A 11 -3.65 -26.18 -34.55
N TYR A 12 -3.11 -26.04 -33.34
CA TYR A 12 -2.25 -27.02 -32.67
C TYR A 12 -2.91 -27.48 -31.38
N SER A 13 -3.39 -28.71 -31.38
CA SER A 13 -3.84 -29.33 -30.14
C SER A 13 -2.64 -29.91 -29.36
N PHE A 14 -2.59 -29.66 -28.05
CA PHE A 14 -1.59 -30.19 -27.14
C PHE A 14 -2.23 -30.72 -25.86
N THR A 15 -1.50 -31.58 -25.16
CA THR A 15 -1.89 -32.16 -23.87
C THR A 15 -0.87 -31.73 -22.84
N ILE A 16 -1.34 -31.41 -21.64
CA ILE A 16 -0.51 -30.93 -20.55
C ILE A 16 -0.06 -32.12 -19.70
N ASP A 17 1.25 -32.26 -19.59
CA ASP A 17 1.93 -33.28 -18.80
C ASP A 17 2.26 -32.66 -17.44
N GLY A 18 1.37 -32.86 -16.46
CA GLY A 18 1.49 -32.34 -15.10
C GLY A 18 2.85 -32.62 -14.46
N PRO A 19 3.37 -33.87 -14.48
CA PRO A 19 4.70 -34.18 -13.97
C PRO A 19 5.84 -33.35 -14.59
N ARG A 20 5.82 -33.15 -15.92
CA ARG A 20 6.82 -32.30 -16.59
C ARG A 20 6.66 -30.83 -16.27
N PHE A 21 5.42 -30.34 -16.20
CA PHE A 21 5.12 -28.96 -15.84
C PHE A 21 5.57 -28.65 -14.41
N ALA A 22 5.28 -29.56 -13.46
CA ALA A 22 5.68 -29.45 -12.08
C ALA A 22 7.20 -29.44 -11.91
N GLU A 23 7.93 -30.22 -12.72
CA GLU A 23 9.39 -30.21 -12.71
C GLU A 23 9.97 -28.90 -13.29
N PHE A 24 9.35 -28.34 -14.33
CA PHE A 24 9.73 -27.04 -14.89
C PHE A 24 9.51 -25.90 -13.88
N MET A 25 8.31 -25.83 -13.28
CA MET A 25 7.99 -24.82 -12.25
C MET A 25 8.92 -24.94 -11.04
N ARG A 26 9.22 -26.16 -10.59
CA ARG A 26 10.20 -26.39 -9.53
C ARG A 26 11.58 -25.83 -9.89
N GLN A 27 12.05 -26.01 -11.12
CA GLN A 27 13.36 -25.49 -11.55
C GLN A 27 13.40 -23.96 -11.58
N GLN A 28 12.31 -23.31 -12.04
CA GLN A 28 12.18 -21.86 -12.02
C GLN A 28 12.15 -21.31 -10.59
N LEU A 29 11.30 -21.88 -9.73
CA LEU A 29 11.21 -21.50 -8.32
C LEU A 29 12.55 -21.71 -7.61
N GLN A 30 13.22 -22.84 -7.85
CA GLN A 30 14.52 -23.12 -7.27
C GLN A 30 15.59 -22.14 -7.75
N ALA A 31 15.60 -21.77 -9.03
CA ALA A 31 16.55 -20.79 -9.55
C ALA A 31 16.31 -19.39 -8.94
N GLN A 32 15.04 -19.00 -8.83
CA GLN A 32 14.63 -17.74 -8.21
C GLN A 32 15.00 -17.71 -6.72
N MET A 33 14.70 -18.77 -5.97
CA MET A 33 15.04 -18.85 -4.54
C MET A 33 16.55 -18.97 -4.27
N ILE A 34 17.34 -19.52 -5.20
CA ILE A 34 18.81 -19.46 -5.10
C ILE A 34 19.31 -18.04 -5.38
N ALA A 35 18.71 -17.32 -6.34
CA ALA A 35 19.06 -15.95 -6.68
C ALA A 35 18.67 -14.94 -5.58
N SER A 36 17.55 -15.17 -4.88
CA SER A 36 17.11 -14.36 -3.74
C SER A 36 17.75 -14.75 -2.39
N GLY A 37 18.62 -15.77 -2.38
CA GLY A 37 19.31 -16.23 -1.16
C GLY A 37 18.46 -17.09 -0.22
N GLU A 38 17.22 -17.42 -0.60
CA GLU A 38 16.26 -18.24 0.17
C GLU A 38 16.59 -19.74 0.17
N LEU A 39 17.36 -20.23 -0.82
CA LEU A 39 17.77 -21.62 -0.93
C LEU A 39 19.30 -21.77 -1.08
N LEU A 40 19.94 -22.50 -0.16
CA LEU A 40 21.39 -22.74 -0.21
C LEU A 40 21.80 -23.54 -1.48
N PRO A 41 22.97 -23.24 -2.09
CA PRO A 41 23.47 -23.98 -3.24
C PRO A 41 23.60 -25.49 -2.96
N GLY A 42 22.82 -26.30 -3.65
CA GLY A 42 22.81 -27.76 -3.51
C GLY A 42 21.56 -28.35 -2.82
N MET A 43 20.65 -27.51 -2.31
CA MET A 43 19.32 -27.97 -1.89
C MET A 43 18.37 -28.09 -3.09
N THR A 44 17.47 -29.07 -3.07
CA THR A 44 16.47 -29.28 -4.12
C THR A 44 15.07 -29.13 -3.55
N LEU A 45 14.22 -28.33 -4.19
CA LEU A 45 12.80 -28.28 -3.84
C LEU A 45 12.13 -29.62 -4.17
N GLN A 46 11.11 -29.99 -3.39
CA GLN A 46 10.21 -31.08 -3.77
C GLN A 46 9.19 -30.56 -4.78
N THR A 47 8.88 -31.38 -5.77
CA THR A 47 7.88 -31.05 -6.79
C THR A 47 6.49 -30.97 -6.13
N PRO A 48 5.74 -29.85 -6.24
CA PRO A 48 4.42 -29.75 -5.66
C PRO A 48 3.46 -30.80 -6.24
N ALA A 49 2.80 -31.55 -5.36
CA ALA A 49 1.93 -32.68 -5.75
C ALA A 49 0.72 -32.25 -6.59
N ILE A 50 0.25 -31.01 -6.39
CA ILE A 50 -0.88 -30.41 -7.12
C ILE A 50 -0.55 -30.30 -8.61
N TYR A 51 0.61 -29.75 -8.97
CA TYR A 51 1.04 -29.66 -10.37
C TYR A 51 1.39 -31.02 -10.97
N ALA A 52 1.95 -31.93 -10.17
CA ALA A 52 2.30 -33.27 -10.64
C ALA A 52 1.07 -34.14 -10.95
N GLY A 53 -0.05 -33.91 -10.25
CA GLY A 53 -1.33 -34.59 -10.47
C GLY A 53 -2.24 -33.90 -11.49
N MET A 54 -1.85 -32.75 -12.01
CA MET A 54 -2.64 -31.98 -13.00
C MET A 54 -2.65 -32.69 -14.36
N THR A 55 -3.82 -32.71 -14.99
CA THR A 55 -3.98 -33.17 -16.38
C THR A 55 -4.75 -32.12 -17.16
N GLY A 56 -4.42 -31.93 -18.43
CA GLY A 56 -5.16 -30.97 -19.24
C GLY A 56 -4.93 -31.12 -20.73
N SER A 57 -5.66 -30.35 -21.51
CA SER A 57 -5.52 -30.25 -22.95
C SER A 57 -5.80 -28.84 -23.40
N GLY A 58 -5.11 -28.40 -24.44
CA GLY A 58 -5.31 -27.08 -25.01
C GLY A 58 -5.20 -27.08 -26.51
N VAL A 59 -5.64 -25.97 -27.10
CA VAL A 59 -5.54 -25.71 -28.53
C VAL A 59 -4.95 -24.32 -28.70
N LEU A 60 -3.94 -24.20 -29.56
CA LEU A 60 -3.34 -22.93 -29.95
C LEU A 60 -3.68 -22.68 -31.42
N TRP A 61 -4.35 -21.57 -31.70
CA TRP A 61 -4.61 -21.11 -33.06
C TRP A 61 -3.53 -20.13 -33.48
N LEU A 62 -3.07 -20.28 -34.71
CA LEU A 62 -2.17 -19.34 -35.36
C LEU A 62 -2.90 -18.63 -36.51
N ASP A 63 -2.59 -17.35 -36.65
CA ASP A 63 -3.02 -16.50 -37.76
C ASP A 63 -2.31 -16.87 -39.09
N ALA A 64 -2.63 -16.12 -40.15
CA ALA A 64 -2.02 -16.30 -41.47
C ALA A 64 -0.51 -15.98 -41.52
N ALA A 65 0.01 -15.21 -40.55
CA ALA A 65 1.43 -14.88 -40.39
C ALA A 65 2.19 -15.92 -39.55
N GLY A 66 1.49 -16.88 -38.94
CA GLY A 66 2.05 -17.91 -38.06
C GLY A 66 2.25 -17.44 -36.61
N LEU A 67 1.65 -16.32 -36.22
CA LEU A 67 1.62 -15.83 -34.84
C LEU A 67 0.41 -16.42 -34.11
N PRO A 68 0.49 -16.63 -32.78
CA PRO A 68 -0.68 -17.00 -32.00
C PRO A 68 -1.82 -16.00 -32.21
N SER A 69 -3.05 -16.48 -32.25
CA SER A 69 -4.22 -15.59 -32.27
C SER A 69 -5.14 -15.90 -31.10
N ARG A 70 -5.15 -17.16 -30.67
CA ARG A 70 -5.94 -17.62 -29.53
C ARG A 70 -5.28 -18.86 -28.92
N GLN A 71 -5.40 -19.03 -27.62
CA GLN A 71 -5.04 -20.24 -26.91
C GLN A 71 -6.14 -20.61 -25.93
N GLU A 72 -6.57 -21.85 -25.98
CA GLU A 72 -7.49 -22.43 -25.01
C GLU A 72 -6.78 -23.52 -24.24
N ILE A 73 -6.98 -23.52 -22.92
CA ILE A 73 -6.41 -24.49 -22.01
C ILE A 73 -7.48 -24.95 -21.05
N HIS A 74 -7.73 -26.25 -21.04
CA HIS A 74 -8.58 -26.93 -20.07
C HIS A 74 -7.69 -27.75 -19.13
N LEU A 75 -7.74 -27.46 -17.84
CA LEU A 75 -7.00 -28.14 -16.78
C LEU A 75 -7.97 -28.80 -15.82
N THR A 76 -7.60 -29.99 -15.36
CA THR A 76 -8.23 -30.67 -14.24
C THR A 76 -7.18 -30.88 -13.17
N LEU A 77 -7.39 -30.28 -12.00
CA LEU A 77 -6.51 -30.44 -10.86
C LEU A 77 -6.86 -31.73 -10.07
N PRO A 78 -5.89 -32.31 -9.36
CA PRO A 78 -6.14 -33.48 -8.52
C PRO A 78 -7.02 -33.10 -7.30
N ALA A 79 -7.71 -34.08 -6.71
CA ALA A 79 -8.74 -33.84 -5.68
C ALA A 79 -8.19 -33.14 -4.42
N GLU A 80 -6.89 -33.29 -4.16
CA GLU A 80 -6.15 -32.63 -3.08
C GLU A 80 -6.04 -31.10 -3.26
N ALA A 81 -6.40 -30.56 -4.43
CA ALA A 81 -6.43 -29.12 -4.69
C ALA A 81 -7.71 -28.43 -4.18
N SER A 82 -8.77 -29.19 -3.83
CA SER A 82 -10.00 -28.63 -3.25
C SER A 82 -10.07 -28.89 -1.75
N ARG A 83 -10.47 -27.88 -0.96
CA ARG A 83 -10.70 -28.01 0.49
C ARG A 83 -12.02 -28.72 0.83
N GLN A 84 -12.89 -28.95 -0.15
CA GLN A 84 -14.20 -29.58 0.04
C GLN A 84 -14.18 -31.02 -0.50
N ALA A 85 -14.53 -32.00 0.33
CA ALA A 85 -14.52 -33.41 -0.08
C ALA A 85 -15.44 -33.65 -1.30
N ASP A 86 -14.96 -34.44 -2.27
CA ASP A 86 -15.66 -34.82 -3.52
C ASP A 86 -15.87 -33.70 -4.57
N THR A 87 -15.21 -32.54 -4.44
CA THR A 87 -15.18 -31.51 -5.49
C THR A 87 -13.91 -31.60 -6.34
N ARG A 88 -14.05 -31.42 -7.65
CA ARG A 88 -12.93 -31.33 -8.60
C ARG A 88 -12.83 -29.92 -9.13
N LEU A 89 -11.65 -29.33 -9.02
CA LEU A 89 -11.36 -28.04 -9.64
C LEU A 89 -10.97 -28.26 -11.11
N THR A 90 -11.75 -27.65 -12.00
CA THR A 90 -11.42 -27.51 -13.43
C THR A 90 -11.15 -26.04 -13.72
N VAL A 91 -10.09 -25.77 -14.48
CA VAL A 91 -9.73 -24.42 -14.90
C VAL A 91 -9.80 -24.39 -16.42
N ASP A 92 -10.67 -23.56 -16.94
CA ASP A 92 -10.81 -23.30 -18.37
C ASP A 92 -10.31 -21.89 -18.63
N SER A 93 -9.25 -21.76 -19.42
CA SER A 93 -8.60 -20.50 -19.75
C SER A 93 -8.63 -20.30 -21.25
N VAL A 94 -9.14 -19.15 -21.67
CA VAL A 94 -9.11 -18.68 -23.06
C VAL A 94 -8.28 -17.41 -23.08
N VAL A 95 -7.22 -17.40 -23.88
CA VAL A 95 -6.33 -16.26 -24.06
C VAL A 95 -6.40 -15.86 -25.53
N THR A 96 -6.82 -14.63 -25.80
CA THR A 96 -6.80 -14.05 -27.15
C THR A 96 -5.58 -13.15 -27.27
N PHE A 97 -4.84 -13.27 -28.36
CA PHE A 97 -3.65 -12.45 -28.60
C PHE A 97 -3.92 -11.41 -29.68
N THR A 98 -3.83 -10.13 -29.30
CA THR A 98 -3.95 -8.96 -30.18
C THR A 98 -2.69 -8.09 -30.05
N ASP A 99 -2.49 -7.14 -30.96
CA ASP A 99 -1.44 -6.12 -30.91
C ASP A 99 0.01 -6.60 -30.71
N TYR A 100 0.47 -7.43 -31.65
CA TYR A 100 1.89 -7.81 -31.75
C TYR A 100 2.79 -6.59 -32.09
N SER A 101 3.23 -5.86 -31.07
CA SER A 101 4.23 -4.80 -31.23
C SER A 101 5.63 -5.41 -31.39
N PHE A 102 6.17 -5.38 -32.61
CA PHE A 102 7.57 -5.74 -32.83
C PHE A 102 8.45 -4.54 -32.48
N ALA A 103 8.84 -4.42 -31.22
CA ALA A 103 9.98 -3.56 -30.87
C ALA A 103 11.22 -4.07 -31.62
N PRO A 104 11.86 -3.28 -32.52
CA PRO A 104 13.07 -3.73 -33.18
C PRO A 104 14.20 -3.70 -32.16
N GLN A 105 14.43 -4.81 -31.47
CA GLN A 105 15.68 -5.02 -30.73
C GLN A 105 16.83 -5.08 -31.76
N ARG A 106 17.42 -3.93 -32.04
CA ARG A 106 18.78 -3.85 -32.61
C ARG A 106 19.75 -4.36 -31.55
N ALA A 107 19.88 -5.68 -31.46
CA ALA A 107 20.98 -6.32 -30.76
C ALA A 107 22.30 -5.99 -31.47
N GLY A 108 22.98 -4.94 -31.01
CA GLY A 108 24.36 -4.65 -31.35
C GLY A 108 25.27 -5.74 -30.81
N VAL A 109 25.48 -6.78 -31.61
CA VAL A 109 26.50 -7.81 -31.37
C VAL A 109 27.88 -7.16 -31.55
N GLY A 110 28.47 -6.63 -30.48
CA GLY A 110 29.85 -6.18 -30.53
C GLY A 110 30.31 -5.19 -29.47
N ALA A 111 30.30 -5.55 -28.18
CA ALA A 111 31.09 -4.80 -27.19
C ALA A 111 31.59 -5.58 -25.95
N TRP A 112 31.20 -6.84 -25.73
CA TRP A 112 31.55 -7.55 -24.48
C TRP A 112 32.55 -8.72 -24.60
N LEU A 113 33.14 -8.95 -25.78
CA LEU A 113 34.08 -10.07 -25.98
C LEU A 113 35.58 -9.72 -25.96
N ARG A 114 35.99 -8.54 -25.47
CA ARG A 114 37.42 -8.20 -25.40
C ARG A 114 37.80 -7.39 -24.16
N SER A 115 37.93 -8.09 -23.03
CA SER A 115 39.07 -7.88 -22.10
C SER A 115 39.07 -8.93 -20.98
N LEU A 116 39.24 -10.20 -21.35
CA LEU A 116 39.87 -11.17 -20.46
C LEU A 116 41.39 -11.14 -20.70
N PRO A 117 42.21 -10.84 -19.67
CA PRO A 117 43.52 -11.44 -19.53
C PRO A 117 43.40 -12.63 -18.57
N ALA A 118 43.50 -13.82 -19.14
CA ALA A 118 43.83 -15.02 -18.42
C ALA A 118 45.28 -14.93 -17.90
N ALA A 119 45.48 -14.97 -16.57
CA ALA A 119 46.53 -15.74 -15.90
C ALA A 119 46.64 -15.40 -14.41
N ARG A 120 46.20 -16.34 -13.56
CA ARG A 120 46.64 -16.74 -12.21
C ARG A 120 45.41 -17.43 -11.56
N LEU A 121 45.16 -18.74 -11.64
CA LEU A 121 45.97 -19.91 -11.30
C LEU A 121 46.95 -19.64 -10.14
N PHE A 122 46.59 -20.20 -8.98
CA PHE A 122 47.23 -20.21 -7.65
C PHE A 122 46.82 -19.12 -6.65
N GLY A 123 45.81 -19.45 -5.83
CA GLY A 123 45.98 -19.59 -4.38
C GLY A 123 45.97 -18.33 -3.52
N ALA A 124 44.83 -18.09 -2.85
CA ALA A 124 44.76 -17.67 -1.45
C ALA A 124 43.29 -17.73 -0.99
N GLY A 125 42.85 -18.90 -0.53
CA GLY A 125 41.67 -18.95 0.34
C GLY A 125 42.07 -18.27 1.66
N ARG A 126 41.50 -17.09 1.93
CA ARG A 126 41.38 -16.52 3.28
C ARG A 126 40.16 -17.22 3.91
N LEU A 127 40.31 -18.10 4.91
CA LEU A 127 40.57 -17.80 6.32
C LEU A 127 39.55 -16.81 6.94
N ALA A 128 38.26 -17.05 6.75
CA ALA A 128 37.18 -16.37 7.50
C ALA A 128 36.15 -17.33 8.13
N ASP A 129 36.38 -18.66 8.08
CA ASP A 129 35.48 -19.67 8.70
C ASP A 129 36.16 -20.43 9.85
N ILE A 130 36.92 -19.76 10.73
CA ILE A 130 37.60 -20.42 11.88
C ILE A 130 37.25 -19.77 13.24
N GLU A 131 36.02 -19.29 13.46
CA GLU A 131 35.60 -18.89 14.82
C GLU A 131 34.48 -19.73 15.46
N ALA A 132 33.85 -20.65 14.74
CA ALA A 132 32.88 -21.58 15.35
C ALA A 132 33.51 -22.84 16.01
N VAL A 133 34.84 -22.99 16.03
CA VAL A 133 35.52 -24.23 16.47
C VAL A 133 36.50 -24.04 17.64
N ILE A 134 36.75 -22.81 18.11
CA ILE A 134 37.86 -22.56 19.06
C ILE A 134 37.51 -22.89 20.53
N LEU A 135 36.24 -22.83 20.94
CA LEU A 135 35.83 -23.17 22.31
C LEU A 135 35.84 -24.68 22.67
N PRO A 136 35.52 -25.64 21.78
CA PRO A 136 35.67 -27.07 22.11
C PRO A 136 37.12 -27.58 22.00
N ALA A 137 37.98 -26.96 21.18
CA ALA A 137 39.36 -27.40 20.99
C ALA A 137 40.29 -27.09 22.19
N SER A 138 40.09 -25.96 22.85
CA SER A 138 40.86 -25.56 24.03
C SER A 138 40.56 -26.45 25.24
N LEU A 139 39.29 -26.80 25.48
CA LEU A 139 38.89 -27.77 26.51
C LEU A 139 39.41 -29.18 26.21
N PHE A 140 39.48 -29.57 24.94
CA PHE A 140 40.04 -30.86 24.51
C PHE A 140 41.56 -30.94 24.75
N LEU A 141 42.30 -29.87 24.46
CA LEU A 141 43.74 -29.79 24.72
C LEU A 141 44.07 -29.75 26.22
N VAL A 142 43.26 -29.04 27.02
CA VAL A 142 43.37 -29.05 28.48
C VAL A 142 43.06 -30.43 29.04
N ALA A 143 42.03 -31.11 28.53
CA ALA A 143 41.70 -32.48 28.93
C ALA A 143 42.81 -33.48 28.56
N ILE A 144 43.43 -33.35 27.38
CA ILE A 144 44.58 -34.18 26.96
C ILE A 144 45.80 -33.92 27.82
N ALA A 145 46.11 -32.66 28.14
CA ALA A 145 47.22 -32.30 29.02
C ALA A 145 47.01 -32.80 30.45
N TRP A 146 45.76 -32.76 30.95
CA TRP A 146 45.38 -33.30 32.25
C TRP A 146 45.45 -34.84 32.26
N LEU A 147 45.00 -35.50 31.19
CA LEU A 147 45.08 -36.95 31.00
C LEU A 147 46.53 -37.44 30.92
N ALA A 148 47.40 -36.73 30.21
CA ALA A 148 48.83 -37.02 30.12
C ALA A 148 49.52 -36.91 31.49
N ARG A 149 49.14 -35.90 32.30
CA ARG A 149 49.64 -35.72 33.67
C ARG A 149 49.14 -36.80 34.63
N LEU A 150 47.95 -37.35 34.40
CA LEU A 150 47.32 -38.39 35.22
C LEU A 150 47.85 -39.80 34.86
N LEU A 151 48.15 -40.04 33.58
CA LEU A 151 48.81 -41.26 33.08
C LEU A 151 50.27 -41.37 33.56
N TRP A 152 50.95 -40.25 33.82
CA TRP A 152 52.29 -40.26 34.41
C TRP A 152 52.32 -40.68 35.90
N ARG A 153 51.17 -40.66 36.59
CA ARG A 153 51.11 -40.87 38.05
C ARG A 153 50.23 -42.03 38.52
N SER A 154 49.55 -42.76 37.63
CA SER A 154 48.56 -43.79 38.03
C SER A 154 48.76 -45.15 37.35
N ARG A 155 48.36 -46.23 38.05
CA ARG A 155 48.44 -47.61 37.54
C ARG A 155 47.41 -47.84 36.41
N PRO A 156 47.74 -48.63 35.36
CA PRO A 156 47.07 -48.62 34.06
C PRO A 156 45.59 -49.04 34.07
N THR A 157 45.07 -49.65 35.14
CA THR A 157 43.69 -50.14 35.21
C THR A 157 42.67 -49.09 35.64
N VAL A 158 43.09 -47.99 36.28
CA VAL A 158 42.17 -46.91 36.73
C VAL A 158 41.97 -45.86 35.64
N ALA A 159 43.02 -45.57 34.86
CA ALA A 159 42.97 -44.59 33.76
C ALA A 159 41.97 -44.99 32.65
N TYR A 160 41.88 -46.28 32.32
CA TYR A 160 40.99 -46.77 31.27
C TYR A 160 39.50 -46.59 31.64
N ARG A 161 39.14 -46.77 32.92
CA ARG A 161 37.75 -46.61 33.40
C ARG A 161 37.29 -45.15 33.33
N PHE A 162 38.16 -44.21 33.68
CA PHE A 162 37.86 -42.78 33.59
C PHE A 162 37.75 -42.29 32.14
N PHE A 163 38.62 -42.79 31.25
CA PHE A 163 38.56 -42.43 29.83
C PHE A 163 37.27 -42.90 29.17
N ALA A 164 36.85 -44.15 29.45
CA ALA A 164 35.61 -44.69 28.91
C ALA A 164 34.38 -43.90 29.41
N ILE A 165 34.36 -43.52 30.69
CA ILE A 165 33.25 -42.73 31.25
C ILE A 165 33.22 -41.35 30.58
N LEU A 166 34.34 -40.62 30.53
CA LEU A 166 34.40 -39.28 29.94
C LEU A 166 33.95 -39.27 28.47
N LEU A 167 34.39 -40.25 27.69
CA LEU A 167 34.06 -40.35 26.27
C LEU A 167 32.57 -40.67 26.05
N VAL A 168 31.99 -41.51 26.91
CA VAL A 168 30.54 -41.78 26.91
C VAL A 168 29.75 -40.54 27.33
N THR A 169 30.18 -39.77 28.34
CA THR A 169 29.49 -38.53 28.72
C THR A 169 29.55 -37.47 27.62
N ILE A 170 30.69 -37.33 26.93
CA ILE A 170 30.83 -36.40 25.80
C ILE A 170 29.94 -36.84 24.63
N MET A 171 29.94 -38.14 24.28
CA MET A 171 29.08 -38.65 23.20
C MET A 171 27.58 -38.53 23.53
N LEU A 172 27.20 -38.52 24.81
CA LEU A 172 25.81 -38.34 25.23
C LEU A 172 25.37 -36.87 25.34
N LEU A 173 26.27 -35.95 25.71
CA LEU A 173 25.95 -34.54 25.94
C LEU A 173 26.02 -33.69 24.65
N THR A 174 26.85 -34.07 23.68
CA THR A 174 27.04 -33.30 22.43
C THR A 174 25.76 -33.20 21.57
N PRO A 175 24.93 -34.26 21.39
CA PRO A 175 23.69 -34.17 20.63
C PRO A 175 22.60 -33.32 21.32
N LEU A 176 22.61 -33.25 22.65
CA LEU A 176 21.60 -32.52 23.44
C LEU A 176 21.79 -31.00 23.40
N PHE A 177 23.05 -30.53 23.34
CA PHE A 177 23.34 -29.10 23.20
C PHE A 177 23.09 -28.57 21.78
N GLN A 178 23.24 -29.41 20.75
CA GLN A 178 22.91 -29.05 19.36
C GLN A 178 21.39 -29.04 19.12
N GLY A 179 20.62 -29.92 19.76
CA GLY A 179 19.16 -29.97 19.60
C GLY A 179 18.41 -28.75 20.16
N ALA A 180 18.90 -28.13 21.25
CA ALA A 180 18.20 -27.02 21.90
C ALA A 180 18.39 -25.66 21.18
N GLN A 181 19.52 -25.45 20.49
CA GLN A 181 19.76 -24.23 19.71
C GLN A 181 19.08 -24.28 18.34
N ILE A 182 19.03 -25.47 17.70
CA ILE A 182 18.35 -25.67 16.41
C ILE A 182 16.82 -25.59 16.55
N ALA A 183 16.25 -26.12 17.64
CA ALA A 183 14.80 -26.04 17.88
C ALA A 183 14.32 -24.60 18.08
N ARG A 184 15.05 -23.76 18.84
CA ARG A 184 14.71 -22.34 19.04
C ARG A 184 14.82 -21.51 17.75
N ALA A 185 15.86 -21.75 16.95
CA ALA A 185 16.02 -21.10 15.66
C ALA A 185 14.98 -21.55 14.62
N ALA A 186 14.54 -22.82 14.66
CA ALA A 186 13.50 -23.34 13.77
C ALA A 186 12.11 -22.79 14.11
N THR A 187 11.73 -22.71 15.40
CA THR A 187 10.46 -22.09 15.82
C THR A 187 10.39 -20.60 15.49
N LEU A 188 11.51 -19.87 15.63
CA LEU A 188 11.57 -18.45 15.24
C LEU A 188 11.53 -18.24 13.72
N ARG A 189 12.01 -19.20 12.93
CA ARG A 189 11.93 -19.16 11.46
C ARG A 189 10.53 -19.46 10.94
N LEU A 190 9.81 -20.41 11.55
CA LEU A 190 8.42 -20.71 11.23
C LEU A 190 7.50 -19.51 11.48
N LEU A 191 7.61 -18.87 12.65
CA LEU A 191 6.82 -17.67 12.97
C LEU A 191 7.10 -16.50 12.01
N ARG A 192 8.35 -16.33 11.55
CA ARG A 192 8.71 -15.32 10.54
C ARG A 192 8.20 -15.66 9.14
N GLN A 193 8.05 -16.94 8.83
CA GLN A 193 7.55 -17.39 7.54
C GLN A 193 6.03 -17.22 7.47
N GLU A 194 5.32 -17.50 8.56
CA GLU A 194 3.88 -17.24 8.69
C GLU A 194 3.56 -15.73 8.67
N SER A 195 4.32 -14.90 9.39
CA SER A 195 4.08 -13.44 9.39
C SER A 195 4.36 -12.79 8.03
N ARG A 196 5.38 -13.28 7.30
CA ARG A 196 5.70 -12.80 5.96
C ARG A 196 4.73 -13.32 4.90
N ALA A 197 4.25 -14.56 5.04
CA ALA A 197 3.23 -15.10 4.16
C ALA A 197 1.90 -14.35 4.31
N ALA A 198 1.50 -14.00 5.55
CA ALA A 198 0.32 -13.18 5.80
C ALA A 198 0.46 -11.77 5.20
N GLN A 199 1.61 -11.09 5.41
CA GLN A 199 1.87 -9.79 4.77
C GLN A 199 1.93 -9.86 3.23
N GLN A 200 2.39 -10.99 2.68
CA GLN A 200 2.41 -11.22 1.24
C GLN A 200 1.02 -11.54 0.67
N GLU A 201 0.16 -12.26 1.40
CA GLU A 201 -1.25 -12.45 1.03
C GLU A 201 -2.01 -11.13 1.09
N ASP A 202 -1.83 -10.32 2.14
CA ASP A 202 -2.47 -9.01 2.27
C ASP A 202 -2.02 -8.06 1.14
N SER A 203 -0.71 -7.97 0.87
CA SER A 203 -0.20 -7.11 -0.22
C SER A 203 -0.54 -7.63 -1.61
N ALA A 204 -0.70 -8.94 -1.80
CA ALA A 204 -1.16 -9.52 -3.06
C ALA A 204 -2.67 -9.32 -3.25
N MET A 205 -3.45 -9.37 -2.17
CA MET A 205 -4.88 -9.05 -2.19
C MET A 205 -5.11 -7.57 -2.46
N GLN A 206 -4.34 -6.67 -1.83
CA GLN A 206 -4.38 -5.23 -2.12
C GLN A 206 -3.96 -4.92 -3.56
N ARG A 207 -2.89 -5.57 -4.08
CA ARG A 207 -2.52 -5.45 -5.50
C ARG A 207 -3.58 -6.00 -6.43
N ALA A 208 -4.18 -7.15 -6.12
CA ALA A 208 -5.28 -7.68 -6.92
C ALA A 208 -6.53 -6.79 -6.88
N LEU A 209 -6.78 -6.08 -5.78
CA LEU A 209 -7.86 -5.10 -5.67
C LEU A 209 -7.55 -3.81 -6.46
N ALA A 210 -6.29 -3.37 -6.46
CA ALA A 210 -5.82 -2.23 -7.24
C ALA A 210 -5.81 -2.55 -8.73
N ASP A 211 -5.28 -3.70 -9.14
CA ASP A 211 -5.32 -4.21 -10.52
C ASP A 211 -6.78 -4.35 -11.00
N TRP A 212 -7.71 -4.80 -10.15
CA TRP A 212 -9.14 -4.90 -10.50
C TRP A 212 -9.81 -3.53 -10.68
N ARG A 213 -9.38 -2.51 -9.92
CA ARG A 213 -9.83 -1.12 -10.12
C ARG A 213 -9.26 -0.53 -11.41
N GLU A 214 -7.98 -0.78 -11.71
CA GLU A 214 -7.33 -0.31 -12.93
C GLU A 214 -7.82 -1.05 -14.19
N GLU A 215 -8.27 -2.30 -14.07
CA GLU A 215 -8.89 -3.07 -15.15
C GLU A 215 -10.38 -2.69 -15.37
N ALA A 216 -11.01 -2.00 -14.41
CA ALA A 216 -12.31 -1.34 -14.57
C ALA A 216 -12.21 0.04 -15.24
N ALA A 217 -11.00 0.59 -15.39
CA ALA A 217 -10.74 1.98 -15.79
C ALA A 217 -10.70 2.27 -17.30
N ALA A 218 -11.33 1.43 -18.13
CA ALA A 218 -11.56 1.77 -19.52
C ALA A 218 -13.00 2.23 -19.67
N SER A 219 -13.22 3.53 -19.89
CA SER A 219 -14.54 4.05 -20.23
C SER A 219 -15.15 3.17 -21.31
N THR A 220 -16.30 2.60 -21.00
CA THR A 220 -17.01 1.70 -21.90
C THR A 220 -17.77 2.47 -22.98
N ILE A 221 -17.95 3.79 -22.79
CA ILE A 221 -18.65 4.68 -23.70
C ILE A 221 -17.65 5.36 -24.64
N PRO A 222 -17.74 5.16 -25.97
CA PRO A 222 -16.83 5.82 -26.88
C PRO A 222 -17.07 7.34 -26.94
N ALA A 223 -16.00 8.13 -27.03
CA ALA A 223 -16.07 9.59 -27.14
C ALA A 223 -17.04 10.07 -28.25
N GLY A 224 -17.93 10.99 -27.90
CA GLY A 224 -18.97 11.51 -28.80
C GLY A 224 -20.07 10.50 -29.15
N ALA A 225 -20.28 9.47 -28.32
CA ALA A 225 -21.36 8.48 -28.49
C ALA A 225 -22.73 9.15 -28.62
N LEU A 226 -23.06 10.13 -27.78
CA LEU A 226 -24.35 10.81 -27.79
C LEU A 226 -24.67 11.45 -29.14
N ASP A 227 -23.70 12.17 -29.73
CA ASP A 227 -23.85 12.80 -31.05
C ASP A 227 -24.10 11.77 -32.16
N ARG A 228 -23.49 10.59 -32.06
CA ARG A 228 -23.69 9.49 -33.01
C ARG A 228 -25.06 8.84 -32.84
N ILE A 229 -25.49 8.61 -31.61
CA ILE A 229 -26.83 8.09 -31.29
C ILE A 229 -27.90 9.05 -31.82
N ARG A 230 -27.76 10.35 -31.57
CA ARG A 230 -28.67 11.39 -32.06
C ARG A 230 -28.67 11.55 -33.59
N ALA A 231 -27.59 11.12 -34.25
CA ALA A 231 -27.47 11.11 -35.70
C ALA A 231 -27.91 9.78 -36.34
N ASP A 232 -28.34 8.80 -35.55
CA ASP A 232 -28.81 7.51 -36.05
C ASP A 232 -30.06 7.69 -36.93
N ASP A 233 -29.94 7.29 -38.20
CA ASP A 233 -31.02 7.36 -39.19
C ASP A 233 -31.79 6.04 -39.35
N GLY A 234 -31.46 5.05 -38.50
CA GLY A 234 -32.05 3.71 -38.51
C GLY A 234 -31.59 2.87 -39.71
N THR A 235 -30.45 3.21 -40.31
CA THR A 235 -29.83 2.36 -41.34
C THR A 235 -29.38 1.06 -40.70
N ASP A 236 -29.95 -0.04 -41.19
CA ASP A 236 -29.61 -1.43 -40.87
C ASP A 236 -28.98 -2.04 -42.13
N SER A 237 -27.64 -2.06 -42.18
CA SER A 237 -26.89 -2.46 -43.38
C SER A 237 -26.95 -3.95 -43.68
N ASP A 238 -27.13 -4.80 -42.67
CA ASP A 238 -27.05 -6.26 -42.81
C ASP A 238 -28.42 -6.97 -42.66
N GLY A 239 -29.44 -6.25 -42.19
CA GLY A 239 -30.83 -6.65 -42.12
C GLY A 239 -31.19 -7.46 -40.89
N ASP A 240 -30.42 -7.36 -39.80
CA ASP A 240 -30.61 -8.13 -38.58
C ASP A 240 -31.62 -7.48 -37.61
N GLY A 241 -31.99 -6.21 -37.85
CA GLY A 241 -32.94 -5.44 -37.07
C GLY A 241 -32.32 -4.41 -36.12
N LEU A 242 -30.99 -4.34 -36.01
CA LEU A 242 -30.26 -3.29 -35.30
C LEU A 242 -29.77 -2.21 -36.29
N SER A 243 -29.56 -0.99 -35.81
CA SER A 243 -28.95 0.06 -36.63
C SER A 243 -27.42 -0.05 -36.60
N ASP A 244 -26.77 0.42 -37.67
CA ASP A 244 -25.31 0.49 -37.78
C ASP A 244 -24.66 1.25 -36.59
N VAL A 245 -25.41 2.17 -35.95
CA VAL A 245 -24.96 2.93 -34.77
C VAL A 245 -25.03 2.10 -33.49
N VAL A 246 -26.11 1.33 -33.29
CA VAL A 246 -26.27 0.41 -32.15
C VAL A 246 -25.22 -0.69 -32.21
N GLU A 247 -24.98 -1.26 -33.40
CA GLU A 247 -23.93 -2.27 -33.61
C GLU A 247 -22.53 -1.71 -33.31
N TRP A 248 -22.28 -0.44 -33.67
CA TRP A 248 -21.00 0.23 -33.40
C TRP A 248 -20.73 0.40 -31.90
N LEU A 249 -21.75 0.71 -31.09
CA LEU A 249 -21.62 0.82 -29.63
C LEU A 249 -21.39 -0.53 -28.94
N GLN A 250 -21.85 -1.64 -29.52
CA GLN A 250 -21.80 -2.97 -28.91
C GLN A 250 -20.49 -3.75 -29.16
N ASP A 251 -19.50 -3.17 -29.84
CA ASP A 251 -18.23 -3.80 -30.23
C ASP A 251 -18.37 -5.17 -30.94
N GLU A 252 -19.23 -5.26 -31.96
CA GLU A 252 -19.02 -6.25 -33.02
C GLU A 252 -18.31 -5.59 -34.20
N GLY A 253 -16.98 -5.63 -34.18
CA GLY A 253 -16.12 -5.29 -35.32
C GLY A 253 -16.30 -6.19 -36.57
N THR A 254 -17.48 -6.77 -36.83
CA THR A 254 -17.77 -7.56 -38.03
C THR A 254 -19.22 -7.39 -38.51
N LEU A 255 -19.38 -6.73 -39.66
CA LEU A 255 -20.56 -6.72 -40.54
C LEU A 255 -20.98 -8.11 -41.09
N ALA A 256 -21.02 -9.16 -40.26
CA ALA A 256 -21.60 -10.46 -40.57
C ALA A 256 -21.50 -11.46 -39.41
N GLN A 257 -22.61 -11.74 -38.71
CA GLN A 257 -23.00 -13.15 -38.52
C GLN A 257 -24.48 -13.43 -38.27
N GLU A 258 -24.97 -14.39 -39.06
CA GLU A 258 -26.30 -15.00 -39.05
C GLU A 258 -26.75 -15.58 -37.70
N GLU A 259 -28.04 -15.37 -37.40
CA GLU A 259 -28.95 -16.19 -36.59
C GLU A 259 -28.39 -16.73 -35.26
N GLY A 260 -28.49 -15.92 -34.21
CA GLY A 260 -28.59 -16.43 -32.85
C GLY A 260 -28.36 -15.37 -31.81
N TRP A 261 -29.44 -14.71 -31.37
CA TRP A 261 -29.56 -13.87 -30.16
C TRP A 261 -28.38 -14.06 -29.20
N ALA A 262 -27.33 -13.25 -29.38
CA ALA A 262 -26.19 -13.21 -28.49
C ALA A 262 -26.70 -12.72 -27.13
N GLU A 263 -26.17 -13.31 -26.06
CA GLU A 263 -26.51 -12.99 -24.68
C GLU A 263 -26.27 -11.51 -24.41
N LEU A 264 -27.37 -10.76 -24.49
CA LEU A 264 -27.46 -9.35 -24.18
C LEU A 264 -27.09 -9.15 -22.70
N LEU A 265 -26.01 -8.41 -22.46
CA LEU A 265 -25.69 -7.79 -21.17
C LEU A 265 -26.44 -6.45 -21.01
N LEU A 266 -27.55 -6.25 -21.73
CA LEU A 266 -28.48 -5.15 -21.49
C LEU A 266 -29.53 -5.61 -20.47
N ASP A 267 -29.90 -4.75 -19.52
CA ASP A 267 -31.04 -4.99 -18.64
C ASP A 267 -32.28 -5.37 -19.49
N LEU A 268 -33.12 -6.26 -18.98
CA LEU A 268 -34.30 -6.76 -19.69
C LEU A 268 -35.26 -5.62 -20.10
N SER A 269 -35.17 -4.49 -19.39
CA SER A 269 -35.86 -3.22 -19.68
C SER A 269 -35.35 -2.53 -20.95
N CYS A 270 -34.04 -2.57 -21.20
CA CYS A 270 -33.38 -1.90 -22.31
C CYS A 270 -33.60 -2.63 -23.65
N VAL A 271 -33.73 -3.96 -23.65
CA VAL A 271 -34.07 -4.75 -24.86
C VAL A 271 -35.33 -4.23 -25.54
N THR A 272 -36.37 -3.96 -24.75
CA THR A 272 -37.65 -3.48 -25.30
C THR A 272 -37.57 -2.05 -25.83
N ILE A 273 -36.72 -1.22 -25.25
CA ILE A 273 -36.50 0.17 -25.68
C ILE A 273 -35.76 0.19 -27.02
N VAL A 274 -34.72 -0.63 -27.17
CA VAL A 274 -33.98 -0.76 -28.45
C VAL A 274 -34.86 -1.34 -29.55
N ASP A 275 -35.66 -2.38 -29.26
CA ASP A 275 -36.59 -3.00 -30.23
C ASP A 275 -37.67 -2.01 -30.74
N ASP A 276 -38.11 -1.07 -29.90
CA ASP A 276 -39.10 -0.05 -30.27
C ASP A 276 -38.48 1.10 -31.11
N GLY A 277 -37.14 1.17 -31.16
CA GLY A 277 -36.34 2.16 -31.90
C GLY A 277 -36.31 3.54 -31.23
N TYR A 278 -35.59 4.49 -31.83
CA TYR A 278 -35.42 5.84 -31.27
C TYR A 278 -36.78 6.48 -30.92
N THR A 279 -36.96 6.84 -29.65
CA THR A 279 -38.13 7.58 -29.15
C THR A 279 -37.69 8.91 -28.53
N THR A 280 -38.65 9.80 -28.29
CA THR A 280 -38.42 11.06 -27.54
C THR A 280 -38.93 10.95 -26.11
N ASP A 281 -39.12 9.72 -25.62
CA ASP A 281 -39.51 9.48 -24.24
C ASP A 281 -38.25 9.70 -23.38
N ASP A 282 -38.43 10.44 -22.29
CA ASP A 282 -37.40 10.95 -21.37
C ASP A 282 -38.07 10.89 -19.99
N ALA A 283 -37.89 9.74 -19.33
CA ALA A 283 -38.68 9.35 -18.17
C ALA A 283 -38.36 10.19 -16.93
N ASP A 284 -37.11 10.64 -16.79
CA ASP A 284 -36.62 11.42 -15.67
C ASP A 284 -36.49 12.93 -15.95
N GLY A 285 -36.59 13.34 -17.21
CA GLY A 285 -36.57 14.72 -17.63
C GLY A 285 -35.20 15.36 -17.47
N ASP A 286 -34.12 14.60 -17.64
CA ASP A 286 -32.73 15.07 -17.55
C ASP A 286 -32.22 15.63 -18.90
N GLY A 287 -32.86 15.25 -20.01
CA GLY A 287 -32.54 15.68 -21.37
C GLY A 287 -31.82 14.63 -22.22
N LEU A 288 -31.55 13.46 -21.66
CA LEU A 288 -31.33 12.21 -22.38
C LEU A 288 -32.68 11.51 -22.57
N THR A 289 -32.82 10.79 -23.68
CA THR A 289 -34.02 9.96 -23.90
C THR A 289 -33.80 8.57 -23.32
N ASP A 290 -34.86 7.85 -22.94
CA ASP A 290 -34.79 6.47 -22.45
C ASP A 290 -33.99 5.57 -23.41
N TYR A 291 -34.04 5.85 -24.72
CA TYR A 291 -33.27 5.17 -25.76
C TYR A 291 -31.79 5.55 -25.74
N GLU A 292 -31.47 6.83 -25.58
CA GLU A 292 -30.09 7.32 -25.44
C GLU A 292 -29.44 6.71 -24.19
N GLU A 293 -30.13 6.74 -23.05
CA GLU A 293 -29.61 6.23 -21.77
C GLU A 293 -29.40 4.71 -21.80
N CYS A 294 -30.34 3.97 -22.37
CA CYS A 294 -30.23 2.52 -22.56
C CYS A 294 -28.99 2.13 -23.42
N LEU A 295 -28.63 2.94 -24.42
CA LEU A 295 -27.44 2.69 -25.24
C LEU A 295 -26.13 3.15 -24.57
N LEU A 296 -26.20 4.19 -23.74
CA LEU A 296 -25.06 4.70 -22.97
C LEU A 296 -24.80 3.87 -21.71
N GLY A 297 -25.79 3.09 -21.25
CA GLY A 297 -25.74 2.33 -20.00
C GLY A 297 -26.19 3.12 -18.77
N THR A 298 -26.58 4.39 -18.96
CA THR A 298 -27.12 5.27 -17.92
C THR A 298 -28.58 4.95 -17.61
N SER A 299 -29.13 5.55 -16.55
CA SER A 299 -30.34 5.09 -15.89
C SER A 299 -31.54 6.04 -16.02
N SER A 300 -32.41 5.79 -16.99
CA SER A 300 -33.73 6.46 -17.11
C SER A 300 -34.70 6.20 -15.95
N ALA A 301 -34.27 5.42 -14.97
CA ALA A 301 -35.06 5.02 -13.85
C ALA A 301 -35.17 6.18 -12.86
N THR A 302 -36.36 6.77 -12.81
CA THR A 302 -36.83 7.59 -11.67
C THR A 302 -36.93 6.83 -10.33
N SER A 303 -36.28 5.67 -10.22
CA SER A 303 -36.12 4.84 -9.03
C SER A 303 -34.67 4.74 -8.48
N THR A 304 -33.65 5.35 -9.13
CA THR A 304 -32.22 5.37 -8.70
C THR A 304 -31.78 6.70 -8.06
N LEU A 305 -30.84 6.63 -7.09
CA LEU A 305 -30.73 7.52 -5.91
C LEU A 305 -29.68 8.64 -6.05
N ARG A 306 -30.12 9.90 -6.15
CA ARG A 306 -29.24 11.08 -6.19
C ARG A 306 -28.78 11.61 -4.82
N ASP A 307 -29.46 11.25 -3.73
CA ASP A 307 -29.21 11.82 -2.38
C ASP A 307 -29.56 10.86 -1.22
N GLY A 308 -29.73 9.57 -1.52
CA GLY A 308 -30.23 8.58 -0.57
C GLY A 308 -31.69 8.77 -0.12
N LEU A 309 -32.46 9.71 -0.70
CA LEU A 309 -33.84 10.00 -0.29
C LEU A 309 -34.86 10.24 -1.43
N THR A 310 -34.47 10.62 -2.65
CA THR A 310 -35.42 10.76 -3.78
C THR A 310 -34.81 10.22 -5.07
N PRO A 311 -35.43 9.22 -5.70
CA PRO A 311 -34.89 8.66 -6.91
C PRO A 311 -35.29 9.46 -8.16
N ASP A 312 -34.34 9.79 -9.04
CA ASP A 312 -34.65 10.53 -10.26
C ASP A 312 -34.00 10.04 -11.56
N GLY A 313 -32.87 9.31 -11.60
CA GLY A 313 -32.31 8.74 -12.85
C GLY A 313 -31.27 9.59 -13.57
N ARG A 314 -31.06 10.82 -13.10
CA ARG A 314 -30.31 11.87 -13.82
C ARG A 314 -28.77 11.81 -13.66
N ASP A 315 -28.31 10.89 -12.83
CA ASP A 315 -26.95 10.77 -12.29
C ASP A 315 -26.82 9.30 -11.90
N SER A 316 -26.20 8.53 -12.79
CA SER A 316 -26.26 7.08 -12.79
C SER A 316 -25.31 6.43 -11.80
N ASP A 317 -24.16 7.05 -11.54
CA ASP A 317 -23.17 6.58 -10.57
C ASP A 317 -23.29 7.27 -9.19
N GLY A 318 -24.09 8.34 -9.11
CA GLY A 318 -24.45 9.02 -7.88
C GLY A 318 -23.35 9.94 -7.36
N ASP A 319 -22.49 10.45 -8.22
CA ASP A 319 -21.37 11.31 -7.85
C ASP A 319 -21.77 12.80 -7.76
N SER A 320 -22.96 13.17 -8.24
CA SER A 320 -23.55 14.51 -8.35
C SER A 320 -23.24 15.30 -9.62
N LEU A 321 -22.54 14.71 -10.60
CA LEU A 321 -22.51 15.18 -11.98
C LEU A 321 -23.70 14.60 -12.77
N PRO A 322 -24.39 15.39 -13.61
CA PRO A 322 -25.47 14.85 -14.44
C PRO A 322 -24.93 14.08 -15.64
N ASP A 323 -25.52 12.91 -15.92
CA ASP A 323 -25.16 12.04 -17.04
C ASP A 323 -25.08 12.82 -18.37
N LEU A 324 -26.04 13.72 -18.61
CA LEU A 324 -26.10 14.55 -19.81
C LEU A 324 -24.83 15.41 -19.99
N TRP A 325 -24.26 15.95 -18.91
CA TRP A 325 -23.07 16.79 -18.99
C TRP A 325 -21.86 15.96 -19.40
N GLU A 326 -21.72 14.78 -18.81
CA GLU A 326 -20.60 13.89 -19.01
C GLU A 326 -20.58 13.34 -20.44
N VAL A 327 -21.73 12.88 -20.95
CA VAL A 327 -21.82 12.34 -22.32
C VAL A 327 -21.84 13.41 -23.40
N THR A 328 -22.16 14.67 -23.05
CA THR A 328 -22.00 15.82 -23.96
C THR A 328 -20.52 16.21 -24.07
N GLY A 329 -19.80 16.15 -22.96
CA GLY A 329 -18.39 16.51 -22.87
C GLY A 329 -18.14 18.01 -22.99
N TYR A 330 -16.89 18.40 -22.75
CA TYR A 330 -16.46 19.81 -22.71
C TYR A 330 -15.29 20.09 -23.66
N ALA A 331 -15.27 21.29 -24.24
CA ALA A 331 -14.24 21.72 -25.17
C ALA A 331 -13.14 22.52 -24.46
N TYR A 332 -12.00 21.89 -24.15
CA TYR A 332 -10.87 22.54 -23.47
C TYR A 332 -9.55 22.35 -24.21
N ALA A 333 -8.70 23.38 -24.20
CA ALA A 333 -7.38 23.39 -24.85
C ALA A 333 -7.35 22.97 -26.34
N GLY A 334 -8.50 22.99 -27.03
CA GLY A 334 -8.63 22.59 -28.44
C GLY A 334 -8.97 21.11 -28.64
N GLU A 335 -9.22 20.37 -27.56
CA GLU A 335 -9.71 18.99 -27.54
C GLU A 335 -11.11 18.93 -26.90
N HIS A 336 -11.81 17.81 -27.09
CA HIS A 336 -13.09 17.52 -26.43
C HIS A 336 -12.88 16.40 -25.40
N TRP A 337 -13.35 16.62 -24.18
CA TRP A 337 -13.17 15.75 -23.03
C TRP A 337 -14.51 15.19 -22.56
N TYR A 338 -14.57 13.91 -22.21
CA TYR A 338 -15.79 13.18 -21.84
C TYR A 338 -15.51 12.36 -20.57
N PRO A 339 -16.13 12.69 -19.42
CA PRO A 339 -16.18 11.82 -18.26
C PRO A 339 -17.00 10.56 -18.52
N ASP A 340 -16.92 9.61 -17.59
CA ASP A 340 -17.71 8.40 -17.61
C ASP A 340 -18.90 8.49 -16.63
N PRO A 341 -20.15 8.64 -17.11
CA PRO A 341 -21.35 8.76 -16.27
C PRO A 341 -21.68 7.49 -15.46
N LEU A 342 -20.85 6.45 -15.57
CA LEU A 342 -20.96 5.21 -14.84
C LEU A 342 -19.85 5.04 -13.80
N ALA A 343 -18.97 6.04 -13.64
CA ALA A 343 -17.83 6.02 -12.75
C ALA A 343 -17.64 7.37 -12.05
N ALA A 344 -17.98 7.39 -10.75
CA ALA A 344 -17.84 8.56 -9.87
C ALA A 344 -16.41 9.14 -9.71
N ASP A 345 -15.43 8.50 -10.35
CA ASP A 345 -13.99 8.82 -10.39
C ASP A 345 -13.50 8.25 -11.75
N SER A 346 -13.59 9.07 -12.80
CA SER A 346 -13.37 8.72 -14.19
C SER A 346 -11.92 8.38 -14.51
N ASN A 347 -10.96 9.04 -13.85
CA ASN A 347 -9.52 8.81 -14.05
C ASN A 347 -8.92 7.77 -13.06
N PHE A 348 -9.70 7.37 -12.06
CA PHE A 348 -9.40 6.39 -11.01
C PHE A 348 -8.21 6.79 -10.13
N ASP A 349 -8.06 8.08 -9.86
CA ASP A 349 -6.99 8.63 -9.02
C ASP A 349 -7.42 8.84 -7.56
N ALA A 350 -8.60 8.36 -7.17
CA ALA A 350 -9.18 8.48 -5.84
C ALA A 350 -9.70 9.87 -5.47
N LEU A 351 -9.73 10.82 -6.39
CA LEU A 351 -10.56 12.02 -6.31
C LEU A 351 -11.86 11.78 -7.10
N PRO A 352 -13.02 12.18 -6.57
CA PRO A 352 -14.26 12.07 -7.31
C PRO A 352 -14.38 13.18 -8.34
N ASP A 353 -15.01 12.88 -9.48
CA ASP A 353 -15.13 13.81 -10.62
C ASP A 353 -15.72 15.17 -10.20
N THR A 354 -16.74 15.17 -9.34
CA THR A 354 -17.31 16.41 -8.80
C THR A 354 -16.32 17.35 -8.10
N LEU A 355 -15.27 16.81 -7.47
CA LEU A 355 -14.25 17.63 -6.81
C LEU A 355 -13.28 18.26 -7.83
N GLU A 356 -13.15 17.66 -9.00
CA GLU A 356 -12.22 18.04 -10.07
C GLU A 356 -12.91 18.81 -11.21
N TRP A 357 -14.24 18.81 -11.26
CA TRP A 357 -15.00 19.46 -12.32
C TRP A 357 -14.95 20.99 -12.26
N GLU A 358 -15.38 21.57 -11.13
CA GLU A 358 -15.91 22.94 -11.12
C GLU A 358 -14.86 24.03 -10.87
N VAL A 359 -14.94 25.10 -11.68
CA VAL A 359 -14.25 26.38 -11.48
C VAL A 359 -15.23 27.41 -10.90
N ASP A 360 -14.95 27.97 -9.72
CA ASP A 360 -15.57 29.21 -9.22
C ASP A 360 -14.48 30.30 -9.08
N ALA A 361 -13.96 30.78 -10.22
CA ALA A 361 -12.87 31.74 -10.22
C ALA A 361 -13.31 33.12 -9.71
N ASN A 362 -14.62 33.39 -9.76
CA ASN A 362 -15.20 34.67 -9.38
C ASN A 362 -15.60 34.72 -7.88
N GLY A 363 -15.73 33.56 -7.23
CA GLY A 363 -16.01 33.37 -5.81
C GLY A 363 -17.43 33.74 -5.40
N ASP A 364 -18.40 33.67 -6.32
CA ASP A 364 -19.81 33.97 -6.04
C ASP A 364 -20.63 32.74 -5.63
N GLY A 365 -20.01 31.56 -5.59
CA GLY A 365 -20.62 30.31 -5.18
C GLY A 365 -21.44 29.63 -6.28
N GLU A 366 -21.27 30.05 -7.53
CA GLU A 366 -21.79 29.39 -8.72
C GLU A 366 -20.60 29.07 -9.64
N ALA A 367 -20.62 27.91 -10.30
CA ALA A 367 -19.56 27.57 -11.23
C ALA A 367 -19.58 28.49 -12.47
N ASP A 368 -18.40 28.85 -12.95
CA ASP A 368 -18.23 29.70 -14.12
C ASP A 368 -18.59 28.93 -15.41
N ASP A 369 -19.43 29.52 -16.28
CA ASP A 369 -19.78 29.02 -17.61
C ASP A 369 -19.44 30.13 -18.62
N SER A 370 -18.20 30.12 -19.14
CA SER A 370 -17.68 31.21 -19.95
C SER A 370 -18.27 31.29 -21.35
N ASP A 371 -18.76 30.18 -21.90
CA ASP A 371 -19.28 30.11 -23.27
C ASP A 371 -20.82 30.10 -23.36
N GLY A 372 -21.50 29.91 -22.23
CA GLY A 372 -22.94 30.01 -22.06
C GLY A 372 -23.69 28.80 -22.61
N ASP A 373 -23.05 27.64 -22.69
CA ASP A 373 -23.67 26.39 -23.17
C ASP A 373 -24.50 25.68 -22.08
N GLY A 374 -24.38 26.12 -20.82
CA GLY A 374 -25.10 25.57 -19.67
C GLY A 374 -24.35 24.45 -18.93
N ILE A 375 -23.09 24.18 -19.29
CA ILE A 375 -22.16 23.27 -18.62
C ILE A 375 -21.03 24.13 -18.00
N PRO A 376 -20.68 23.94 -16.71
CA PRO A 376 -19.57 24.66 -16.12
C PRO A 376 -18.23 24.40 -16.81
N ASP A 377 -17.36 25.42 -16.82
CA ASP A 377 -15.99 25.31 -17.30
C ASP A 377 -15.22 24.29 -16.44
N MET A 378 -14.51 23.38 -17.11
CA MET A 378 -13.64 22.42 -16.43
C MET A 378 -12.45 23.10 -15.76
N ARG A 379 -12.08 22.58 -14.60
CA ARG A 379 -10.88 22.99 -13.85
C ARG A 379 -9.60 22.43 -14.50
N ASP A 380 -8.56 23.26 -14.49
CA ASP A 380 -7.18 22.92 -14.87
C ASP A 380 -6.27 23.73 -13.93
N THR A 381 -5.87 23.10 -12.83
CA THR A 381 -5.23 23.74 -11.69
C THR A 381 -3.80 24.17 -12.01
N ASP A 382 -3.07 23.38 -12.79
CA ASP A 382 -1.67 23.65 -13.15
C ASP A 382 -1.51 24.34 -14.53
N LEU A 383 -2.57 24.43 -15.33
CA LEU A 383 -2.62 25.08 -16.65
C LEU A 383 -1.74 24.39 -17.71
N ASP A 384 -1.54 23.07 -17.63
CA ASP A 384 -0.82 22.30 -18.65
C ASP A 384 -1.67 21.97 -19.89
N GLY A 385 -2.98 22.18 -19.81
CA GLY A 385 -3.95 21.94 -20.89
C GLY A 385 -4.70 20.61 -20.77
N ILE A 386 -4.47 19.84 -19.71
CA ILE A 386 -5.25 18.67 -19.31
C ILE A 386 -6.16 19.13 -18.15
N PRO A 387 -7.49 18.99 -18.26
CA PRO A 387 -8.37 19.29 -17.13
C PRO A 387 -8.12 18.33 -15.95
N ASP A 388 -8.33 18.80 -14.72
CA ASP A 388 -8.02 18.08 -13.47
C ASP A 388 -8.61 16.65 -13.48
N LEU A 389 -9.89 16.51 -13.87
CA LEU A 389 -10.60 15.23 -13.99
C LEU A 389 -9.92 14.21 -14.92
N PHE A 390 -8.99 14.62 -15.78
CA PHE A 390 -8.21 13.76 -16.66
C PHE A 390 -6.70 13.85 -16.43
N ASP A 391 -6.26 14.69 -15.50
CA ASP A 391 -4.88 14.73 -15.02
C ASP A 391 -4.69 13.68 -13.91
N ARG A 392 -3.46 13.39 -13.52
CA ARG A 392 -3.11 12.50 -12.40
C ARG A 392 -2.18 13.19 -11.39
N ASP A 393 -1.90 14.47 -11.62
CA ASP A 393 -1.08 15.37 -10.79
C ASP A 393 -1.62 16.79 -10.98
N ASN A 394 -2.83 17.04 -10.45
CA ASN A 394 -3.65 18.23 -10.72
C ASN A 394 -2.92 19.57 -10.50
N ASP A 395 -2.01 19.67 -9.54
CA ASP A 395 -1.23 20.88 -9.29
C ASP A 395 0.21 20.86 -9.86
N GLY A 396 0.56 19.77 -10.52
CA GLY A 396 1.80 19.55 -11.26
C GLY A 396 3.05 19.54 -10.38
N ASP A 397 2.94 19.26 -9.08
CA ASP A 397 4.05 19.31 -8.15
C ASP A 397 4.96 18.06 -8.18
N GLY A 398 4.50 17.01 -8.89
CA GLY A 398 5.18 15.74 -9.09
C GLY A 398 4.85 14.68 -8.06
N VAL A 399 3.76 14.86 -7.29
CA VAL A 399 3.14 13.85 -6.44
C VAL A 399 1.77 13.51 -7.05
N PRO A 400 1.53 12.24 -7.45
CA PRO A 400 0.25 11.88 -8.05
C PRO A 400 -0.91 12.08 -7.09
N ASP A 401 -2.08 12.50 -7.58
CA ASP A 401 -3.25 12.90 -6.78
C ASP A 401 -3.67 11.85 -5.75
N ARG A 402 -3.71 10.58 -6.15
CA ARG A 402 -3.96 9.42 -5.28
C ARG A 402 -3.02 9.27 -4.07
N LEU A 403 -1.86 9.94 -4.11
CA LEU A 403 -0.85 9.99 -3.06
C LEU A 403 -0.65 11.41 -2.50
N ASP A 404 -1.30 12.41 -3.05
CA ASP A 404 -1.20 13.78 -2.58
C ASP A 404 -2.16 14.05 -1.42
N SER A 405 -1.67 14.75 -0.41
CA SER A 405 -2.48 15.23 0.70
C SER A 405 -3.10 16.61 0.45
N SER A 406 -2.71 17.28 -0.63
CA SER A 406 -3.23 18.55 -1.12
C SER A 406 -3.15 18.60 -2.65
N PRO A 407 -3.97 17.80 -3.36
CA PRO A 407 -3.89 17.60 -4.82
C PRO A 407 -4.03 18.87 -5.67
N PHE A 408 -4.55 19.94 -5.07
CA PHE A 408 -4.91 21.14 -5.81
C PHE A 408 -3.99 22.33 -5.50
N THR A 409 -3.02 22.17 -4.60
CA THR A 409 -2.21 23.31 -4.13
C THR A 409 -0.89 22.86 -3.53
N ALA A 410 0.20 23.17 -4.24
CA ALA A 410 1.56 23.11 -3.73
C ALA A 410 2.15 24.49 -3.42
N SER A 411 3.21 24.53 -2.62
CA SER A 411 3.98 25.78 -2.44
C SER A 411 4.81 26.12 -3.68
N ALA A 412 5.22 25.13 -4.44
CA ALA A 412 5.93 25.28 -5.70
C ALA A 412 5.78 24.03 -6.56
N ARG A 413 5.95 24.19 -7.87
CA ARG A 413 5.94 23.08 -8.83
C ARG A 413 7.15 23.11 -9.78
N PRO A 414 7.68 21.95 -10.20
CA PRO A 414 8.78 21.87 -11.14
C PRO A 414 8.38 22.34 -12.55
N LEU A 415 9.28 23.07 -13.22
CA LEU A 415 9.10 23.48 -14.61
C LEU A 415 10.01 22.67 -15.54
N TYR A 416 9.42 21.97 -16.49
CA TYR A 416 10.15 21.17 -17.48
C TYR A 416 10.22 21.87 -18.85
N ASP A 417 11.32 21.69 -19.56
CA ASP A 417 11.37 22.05 -20.98
C ASP A 417 10.70 20.98 -21.87
N SER A 418 10.58 21.28 -23.16
CA SER A 418 10.04 20.32 -24.16
C SER A 418 10.82 19.00 -24.30
N ALA A 419 12.00 18.90 -23.68
CA ALA A 419 12.80 17.67 -23.64
C ALA A 419 12.65 16.90 -22.30
N GLY A 420 11.77 17.37 -21.41
CA GLY A 420 11.55 16.79 -20.08
C GLY A 420 12.66 17.11 -19.09
N GLN A 421 13.51 18.10 -19.36
CA GLN A 421 14.57 18.50 -18.45
C GLN A 421 14.05 19.57 -17.48
N LEU A 422 14.30 19.38 -16.18
CA LEU A 422 13.99 20.38 -15.15
C LEU A 422 14.75 21.69 -15.43
N THR A 423 14.02 22.78 -15.54
CA THR A 423 14.55 24.13 -15.84
C THR A 423 14.43 25.10 -14.67
N GLY A 424 13.55 24.83 -13.71
CA GLY A 424 13.31 25.67 -12.55
C GLY A 424 12.09 25.21 -11.77
N TYR A 425 11.59 26.10 -10.91
CA TYR A 425 10.38 25.91 -10.13
C TYR A 425 9.53 27.18 -10.25
N ASP A 426 8.21 27.02 -10.34
CA ASP A 426 7.25 28.10 -10.12
C ASP A 426 6.74 28.05 -8.68
N GLY A 427 6.58 29.20 -8.03
CA GLY A 427 6.20 29.29 -6.61
C GLY A 427 7.37 29.47 -5.62
N ARG A 428 7.17 28.99 -4.39
CA ARG A 428 8.02 29.22 -3.22
C ARG A 428 8.75 27.95 -2.78
N LEU A 429 10.08 28.04 -2.82
CA LEU A 429 11.01 27.06 -2.25
C LEU A 429 11.40 27.46 -0.82
N PHE A 430 11.78 26.46 -0.03
CA PHE A 430 12.28 26.60 1.34
C PHE A 430 13.70 26.07 1.45
N ASP A 431 14.52 26.78 2.20
CA ASP A 431 15.93 26.47 2.46
C ASP A 431 16.39 27.07 3.80
N ASP A 432 17.66 26.90 4.16
CA ASP A 432 18.23 27.42 5.40
C ASP A 432 18.10 28.95 5.58
N SER A 433 18.01 29.67 4.47
CA SER A 433 17.96 31.13 4.40
C SER A 433 16.52 31.63 4.35
N ASN A 434 15.59 30.77 3.92
CA ASN A 434 14.17 31.02 3.77
C ASN A 434 13.38 29.80 4.31
N PRO A 435 13.43 29.54 5.63
CA PRO A 435 12.74 28.40 6.21
C PRO A 435 11.22 28.54 6.06
N LEU A 436 10.51 27.41 6.07
CA LEU A 436 9.05 27.45 6.21
C LEU A 436 8.71 27.98 7.61
N ALA A 437 8.02 29.11 7.65
CA ALA A 437 7.60 29.76 8.90
C ALA A 437 6.16 29.37 9.22
N LEU A 438 5.98 28.40 10.11
CA LEU A 438 4.66 27.94 10.56
C LEU A 438 4.18 28.77 11.76
N GLN A 439 2.91 29.18 11.76
CA GLN A 439 2.27 29.73 12.94
C GLN A 439 0.82 29.28 13.04
N LEU A 440 0.49 28.55 14.12
CA LEU A 440 -0.88 28.12 14.38
C LEU A 440 -1.53 29.04 15.41
N ASN A 441 -2.67 29.63 15.02
CA ASN A 441 -3.46 30.52 15.86
C ASN A 441 -4.78 29.86 16.25
N ASP A 442 -5.41 30.40 17.30
CA ASP A 442 -6.74 29.98 17.77
C ASP A 442 -6.88 28.49 18.10
N LEU A 443 -5.78 27.84 18.48
CA LEU A 443 -5.78 26.46 18.99
C LEU A 443 -6.44 26.36 20.38
N SER A 444 -7.12 25.25 20.64
CA SER A 444 -7.81 24.96 21.88
C SER A 444 -6.79 24.48 22.91
N SER A 445 -6.81 25.04 24.11
CA SER A 445 -5.93 24.61 25.20
C SER A 445 -6.10 23.12 25.48
N ASP A 446 -4.98 22.41 25.67
CA ASP A 446 -4.93 20.99 26.01
C ASP A 446 -5.54 20.03 24.96
N LYS A 447 -5.67 20.46 23.71
CA LYS A 447 -6.08 19.60 22.59
C LYS A 447 -4.90 19.26 21.71
N LEU A 448 -4.66 17.96 21.50
CA LEU A 448 -3.56 17.50 20.67
C LEU A 448 -3.79 17.96 19.22
N THR A 449 -2.77 18.53 18.60
CA THR A 449 -2.80 19.00 17.22
C THR A 449 -1.72 18.29 16.44
N PHE A 450 -2.12 17.59 15.39
CA PHE A 450 -1.23 16.99 14.41
C PHE A 450 -0.95 18.00 13.31
N VAL A 451 0.32 18.10 12.93
CA VAL A 451 0.75 18.84 11.74
C VAL A 451 1.51 17.87 10.87
N GLU A 452 0.91 17.53 9.74
CA GLU A 452 1.42 16.59 8.76
C GLU A 452 1.95 17.40 7.57
N PHE A 453 3.20 17.13 7.20
CA PHE A 453 3.86 17.76 6.07
C PHE A 453 4.10 16.70 5.01
N GLN A 454 3.74 17.02 3.78
CA GLN A 454 4.21 16.34 2.60
C GLN A 454 5.10 17.31 1.84
N LEU A 455 6.31 16.86 1.50
CA LEU A 455 7.31 17.71 0.90
C LEU A 455 8.18 16.95 -0.08
N ARG A 456 8.77 17.69 -1.01
CA ARG A 456 9.64 17.14 -2.04
C ARG A 456 10.94 17.95 -2.12
N PRO A 457 12.12 17.29 -2.08
CA PRO A 457 13.38 17.96 -2.38
C PRO A 457 13.40 18.46 -3.82
N THR A 458 14.10 19.56 -4.06
CA THR A 458 14.25 20.11 -5.42
C THR A 458 15.10 19.23 -6.35
N ASP A 459 15.92 18.34 -5.78
CA ASP A 459 16.55 17.23 -6.50
C ASP A 459 15.77 15.94 -6.22
N PRO A 460 14.98 15.42 -7.18
CA PRO A 460 14.17 14.22 -6.95
C PRO A 460 15.00 12.95 -6.69
N ASP A 461 16.29 12.91 -7.07
CA ASP A 461 17.17 11.78 -6.77
C ASP A 461 17.38 11.63 -5.25
N HIS A 462 17.21 12.70 -4.46
CA HIS A 462 17.36 12.66 -3.00
C HIS A 462 16.27 11.80 -2.33
N LEU A 463 15.10 11.60 -2.95
CA LEU A 463 14.07 10.69 -2.47
C LEU A 463 14.58 9.23 -2.40
N TRP A 464 15.57 8.88 -3.23
CA TRP A 464 16.21 7.57 -3.25
C TRP A 464 17.39 7.44 -2.29
N TYR A 465 17.83 8.54 -1.67
CA TYR A 465 18.91 8.54 -0.69
C TYR A 465 18.43 8.27 0.72
N ALA A 466 17.13 8.40 0.96
CA ALA A 466 16.52 8.18 2.25
C ALA A 466 16.82 6.78 2.77
N ARG A 467 17.49 6.70 3.92
CA ARG A 467 17.90 5.47 4.61
C ARG A 467 18.87 4.61 3.82
N ASN A 468 19.55 5.14 2.81
CA ASN A 468 20.65 4.41 2.19
C ASN A 468 21.73 4.10 3.23
N VAL A 469 22.14 2.85 3.26
CA VAL A 469 23.17 2.33 4.15
C VAL A 469 24.45 2.14 3.33
N LEU A 470 25.53 2.75 3.82
CA LEU A 470 26.87 2.76 3.25
C LEU A 470 27.83 2.07 4.21
N ASP A 471 28.90 1.51 3.64
CA ASP A 471 29.95 0.81 4.38
C ASP A 471 31.17 1.73 4.55
N TRP A 472 31.54 2.03 5.80
CA TRP A 472 32.80 2.69 6.08
C TRP A 472 33.97 1.70 5.92
N PRO A 473 35.18 2.17 5.54
CA PRO A 473 36.32 1.29 5.44
C PRO A 473 36.66 0.58 6.75
N GLN A 474 36.72 -0.76 6.68
CA GLN A 474 37.13 -1.62 7.79
C GLN A 474 38.47 -1.21 8.40
N TYR A 475 38.56 -1.35 9.73
CA TYR A 475 39.77 -1.08 10.52
C TYR A 475 40.26 0.36 10.45
N ASP A 476 39.37 1.31 10.16
CA ASP A 476 39.69 2.70 10.39
C ASP A 476 39.63 3.00 11.89
N ARG A 477 40.81 3.09 12.52
CA ARG A 477 40.96 3.34 13.96
C ARG A 477 41.32 4.80 14.27
N ARG A 478 41.05 5.71 13.33
CA ARG A 478 41.50 7.10 13.38
C ARG A 478 40.35 8.05 13.06
N GLY A 479 40.38 9.22 13.69
CA GLY A 479 39.38 10.26 13.43
C GLY A 479 38.12 10.08 14.27
N GLN A 480 37.06 10.79 13.87
CA GLN A 480 35.78 10.82 14.57
C GLN A 480 34.92 9.59 14.25
N MET A 481 35.03 9.07 13.03
CA MET A 481 34.48 7.77 12.66
C MET A 481 35.57 6.71 12.87
N GLN A 482 35.29 5.69 13.68
CA GLN A 482 36.12 4.50 13.82
C GLN A 482 35.26 3.24 13.73
N ASP A 483 35.74 2.26 12.97
CA ASP A 483 35.16 0.92 12.86
C ASP A 483 36.29 -0.11 13.02
N ASP A 484 36.30 -0.85 14.13
CA ASP A 484 37.29 -1.90 14.40
C ASP A 484 36.74 -3.32 14.26
N ASP A 485 35.42 -3.50 14.33
CA ASP A 485 34.78 -4.81 14.38
C ASP A 485 33.98 -5.17 13.12
N ASN A 486 33.78 -4.21 12.21
CA ASN A 486 33.08 -4.37 10.94
C ASN A 486 31.65 -4.92 11.15
N LEU A 487 31.00 -4.51 12.24
CA LEU A 487 29.60 -4.82 12.45
C LEU A 487 28.71 -3.81 11.72
N THR A 488 27.65 -4.32 11.12
CA THR A 488 26.68 -3.51 10.38
C THR A 488 25.46 -3.20 11.25
N PHE A 489 24.59 -2.30 10.77
CA PHE A 489 23.30 -2.06 11.42
C PHE A 489 22.48 -3.35 11.60
N LEU A 490 22.62 -4.33 10.69
CA LEU A 490 21.94 -5.61 10.78
C LEU A 490 22.41 -6.45 11.97
N ASP A 491 23.70 -6.38 12.30
CA ASP A 491 24.32 -7.21 13.34
C ASP A 491 23.93 -6.74 14.75
N ILE A 492 23.67 -5.44 14.92
CA ILE A 492 23.26 -4.83 16.18
C ILE A 492 21.74 -4.67 16.33
N ALA A 493 20.98 -4.82 15.24
CA ALA A 493 19.54 -4.62 15.24
C ALA A 493 18.81 -5.64 16.13
N GLU A 494 17.78 -5.18 16.83
CA GLU A 494 16.91 -6.10 17.57
C GLU A 494 16.13 -7.03 16.61
N PRO A 495 15.83 -8.28 17.02
CA PRO A 495 15.12 -9.22 16.18
C PRO A 495 13.76 -8.67 15.69
N GLY A 496 13.64 -8.48 14.38
CA GLY A 496 12.42 -7.96 13.74
C GLY A 496 12.40 -6.45 13.52
N ARG A 497 13.47 -5.71 13.87
CA ARG A 497 13.60 -4.27 13.62
C ARG A 497 14.61 -3.89 12.54
N ALA A 498 15.35 -4.86 11.99
CA ALA A 498 16.32 -4.62 10.93
C ALA A 498 15.62 -4.30 9.59
N ALA A 499 16.02 -3.21 8.95
CA ALA A 499 15.64 -2.92 7.58
C ALA A 499 16.40 -3.81 6.59
N ALA A 500 15.86 -3.96 5.37
CA ALA A 500 16.42 -4.87 4.37
C ALA A 500 17.87 -4.50 3.97
N ASN A 501 18.21 -3.22 4.01
CA ASN A 501 19.51 -2.68 3.65
C ASN A 501 20.48 -2.51 4.84
N ASP A 502 20.07 -2.87 6.06
CA ASP A 502 20.91 -2.70 7.27
C ASP A 502 22.18 -3.55 7.24
N GLY A 503 22.23 -4.58 6.38
CA GLY A 503 23.43 -5.39 6.17
C GLY A 503 24.45 -4.77 5.20
N ASN A 504 24.15 -3.60 4.62
CA ASN A 504 25.03 -2.96 3.65
C ASN A 504 26.18 -2.19 4.30
N GLY A 505 26.14 -1.95 5.61
CA GLY A 505 27.19 -1.22 6.30
C GLY A 505 26.77 -0.63 7.64
N ASP A 506 27.54 0.37 8.05
CA ASP A 506 27.59 0.99 9.38
C ASP A 506 27.33 2.50 9.33
N ILE A 507 27.08 3.07 8.14
CA ILE A 507 26.67 4.46 7.93
C ILE A 507 25.29 4.50 7.28
N ARG A 508 24.42 5.41 7.74
CA ARG A 508 23.08 5.59 7.20
C ARG A 508 22.77 7.08 7.02
N LEU A 509 22.23 7.42 5.86
CA LEU A 509 21.66 8.74 5.59
C LEU A 509 20.20 8.80 6.05
N VAL A 510 19.88 9.72 6.96
CA VAL A 510 18.55 9.84 7.54
C VAL A 510 18.03 11.27 7.35
N PRO A 511 17.06 11.47 6.44
CA PRO A 511 16.40 12.77 6.31
C PRO A 511 15.48 13.01 7.51
N MET A 512 15.42 14.25 7.97
CA MET A 512 14.60 14.70 9.09
C MET A 512 14.11 16.12 8.79
N LEU A 513 12.95 16.50 9.32
CA LEU A 513 12.63 17.92 9.46
C LEU A 513 13.25 18.43 10.76
N GLU A 514 14.07 19.47 10.66
CA GLU A 514 14.53 20.25 11.80
C GLU A 514 13.58 21.44 11.98
N ILE A 515 12.93 21.50 13.14
CA ILE A 515 11.99 22.56 13.50
C ILE A 515 12.57 23.37 14.66
N TYR A 516 12.92 24.62 14.40
CA TYR A 516 13.31 25.57 15.44
C TYR A 516 12.08 26.21 16.08
N ILE A 517 11.97 26.02 17.40
CA ILE A 517 10.86 26.50 18.22
C ILE A 517 11.40 27.60 19.16
N PRO A 518 11.06 28.87 18.91
CA PRO A 518 11.55 29.98 19.72
C PRO A 518 10.91 30.03 21.11
N GLY A 519 11.72 30.34 22.13
CA GLY A 519 11.24 30.52 23.50
C GLY A 519 11.19 29.24 24.34
N PRO A 520 10.56 29.26 25.53
CA PRO A 520 10.36 28.04 26.31
C PRO A 520 9.45 27.13 25.48
N ALA A 521 9.78 25.84 25.37
CA ALA A 521 9.10 24.74 24.63
C ALA A 521 7.57 24.62 24.85
N SER A 522 6.86 25.72 24.70
CA SER A 522 5.46 25.94 25.02
C SER A 522 4.67 25.51 23.80
N GLY A 523 3.72 24.61 24.01
CA GLY A 523 3.00 24.02 22.89
C GLY A 523 3.53 22.66 22.45
N LEU A 524 4.58 22.11 23.08
CA LEU A 524 5.00 20.72 22.87
C LEU A 524 4.36 19.80 23.91
N PRO A 525 3.95 18.58 23.53
CA PRO A 525 3.60 17.55 24.49
C PRO A 525 4.83 17.07 25.27
N ASP A 526 4.62 16.18 26.24
CA ASP A 526 5.75 15.59 26.97
C ASP A 526 6.64 14.73 26.07
N ASN A 527 7.90 14.56 26.49
CA ASN A 527 8.87 13.80 25.72
C ASN A 527 8.46 12.33 25.56
N ALA A 528 7.70 11.75 26.49
CA ALA A 528 7.29 10.35 26.40
C ALA A 528 6.29 10.12 25.26
N LEU A 529 5.45 11.13 24.94
CA LEU A 529 4.62 11.11 23.75
C LEU A 529 5.44 11.35 22.50
N LEU A 530 6.32 12.35 22.47
CA LEU A 530 7.19 12.64 21.31
C LEU A 530 8.06 11.45 20.92
N ASP A 531 8.63 10.74 21.90
CA ASP A 531 9.47 9.56 21.70
C ASP A 531 8.70 8.42 21.01
N GLN A 532 7.38 8.31 21.20
CA GLN A 532 6.53 7.30 20.51
C GLN A 532 6.44 7.55 19.01
N TYR A 533 6.58 8.81 18.58
CA TYR A 533 6.63 9.22 17.18
C TYR A 533 8.05 9.35 16.65
N GLY A 534 9.06 8.99 17.45
CA GLY A 534 10.48 9.11 17.08
C GLY A 534 10.97 10.56 17.00
N ILE A 535 10.24 11.51 17.59
CA ILE A 535 10.61 12.93 17.60
C ILE A 535 11.55 13.20 18.76
N SER A 536 12.69 13.83 18.47
CA SER A 536 13.68 14.17 19.50
C SER A 536 13.83 15.69 19.67
N ILE A 537 13.99 16.14 20.91
CA ILE A 537 14.14 17.56 21.25
C ILE A 537 15.57 17.85 21.73
N GLN A 538 16.19 18.87 21.16
CA GLN A 538 17.52 19.36 21.55
C GLN A 538 17.45 20.84 22.00
N PRO A 539 18.23 21.26 23.01
CA PRO A 539 18.27 22.65 23.44
C PRO A 539 18.98 23.54 22.42
N ALA A 540 18.42 24.74 22.17
CA ALA A 540 19.04 25.80 21.37
C ALA A 540 19.41 27.01 22.25
N GLU A 541 20.13 27.99 21.70
CA GLU A 541 20.54 29.19 22.46
C GLU A 541 19.33 30.02 22.92
N ALA A 542 18.26 30.09 22.11
CA ALA A 542 17.05 30.87 22.38
C ALA A 542 15.75 30.10 22.12
N GLY A 543 15.76 28.78 22.28
CA GLY A 543 14.63 27.92 21.98
C GLY A 543 14.96 26.42 22.10
N VAL A 544 14.28 25.61 21.30
CA VAL A 544 14.59 24.19 21.12
C VAL A 544 14.54 23.82 19.64
N TYR A 545 15.30 22.81 19.25
CA TYR A 545 15.17 22.13 17.97
C TYR A 545 14.39 20.84 18.18
N ALA A 546 13.36 20.63 17.38
CA ALA A 546 12.68 19.35 17.25
C ALA A 546 13.12 18.67 15.95
N TYR A 547 13.61 17.44 16.05
CA TYR A 547 13.94 16.61 14.88
C TYR A 547 12.82 15.62 14.66
N VAL A 548 12.09 15.81 13.57
CA VAL A 548 10.93 15.00 13.19
C VAL A 548 11.35 14.04 12.07
N PRO A 549 11.13 12.72 12.23
CA PRO A 549 11.46 11.76 11.19
C PRO A 549 10.58 11.94 9.96
N VAL A 550 11.19 11.76 8.78
CA VAL A 550 10.44 11.70 7.52
C VAL A 550 10.38 10.28 6.96
N TYR A 551 9.30 10.01 6.25
CA TYR A 551 8.98 8.74 5.64
C TYR A 551 8.85 8.92 4.14
N VAL A 552 9.32 7.96 3.36
CA VAL A 552 9.18 7.99 1.90
C VAL A 552 7.74 7.64 1.55
N VAL A 553 7.10 8.49 0.75
CA VAL A 553 5.86 8.16 0.04
C VAL A 553 6.26 7.54 -1.29
N ALA A 554 5.84 6.30 -1.52
CA ALA A 554 6.20 5.52 -2.69
C ALA A 554 4.95 5.15 -3.48
N ASP A 555 5.07 5.23 -4.78
CA ASP A 555 4.08 4.78 -5.73
C ASP A 555 4.30 3.30 -6.06
N ASP A 556 3.37 2.44 -5.63
CA ASP A 556 3.39 1.00 -5.90
C ASP A 556 3.10 0.63 -7.38
N ALA A 557 2.39 1.49 -8.13
CA ALA A 557 2.09 1.27 -9.54
C ALA A 557 3.31 1.58 -10.44
N GLY A 558 4.09 2.61 -10.08
CA GLY A 558 5.28 3.05 -10.81
C GLY A 558 6.64 2.61 -10.23
N ALA A 559 6.67 2.03 -9.03
CA ALA A 559 7.88 1.76 -8.25
C ALA A 559 8.78 3.00 -8.04
N ALA A 560 8.19 4.20 -7.92
CA ALA A 560 8.88 5.47 -7.77
C ALA A 560 8.66 6.07 -6.37
N ASN A 561 9.71 6.64 -5.77
CA ASN A 561 9.55 7.47 -4.58
C ASN A 561 9.12 8.88 -5.04
N VAL A 562 8.00 9.37 -4.53
CA VAL A 562 7.39 10.63 -5.02
C VAL A 562 7.55 11.80 -4.04
N ALA A 563 7.46 11.54 -2.73
CA ALA A 563 7.57 12.59 -1.71
C ALA A 563 8.14 12.07 -0.38
N PHE A 564 8.37 12.99 0.55
CA PHE A 564 8.52 12.69 1.97
C PHE A 564 7.27 13.12 2.74
N PHE A 565 6.90 12.32 3.73
CA PHE A 565 5.85 12.61 4.72
C PHE A 565 6.46 12.74 6.12
N ALA A 566 6.00 13.72 6.89
CA ALA A 566 6.42 13.92 8.28
C ALA A 566 5.22 14.32 9.16
N LYS A 567 5.19 13.86 10.41
CA LYS A 567 4.14 14.20 11.38
C LYS A 567 4.74 14.82 12.64
N MET A 568 4.36 16.05 12.96
CA MET A 568 4.72 16.77 14.18
C MET A 568 3.51 16.90 15.10
N LEU A 569 3.75 16.89 16.41
CA LEU A 569 2.72 17.01 17.43
C LEU A 569 2.87 18.31 18.20
N TYR A 570 1.75 19.01 18.37
CA TYR A 570 1.64 20.15 19.26
C TYR A 570 0.56 19.91 20.31
N LEU A 571 0.84 20.32 21.54
CA LEU A 571 -0.12 20.41 22.63
C LEU A 571 -0.16 21.88 23.11
N PRO A 572 -0.92 22.74 22.40
CA PRO A 572 -0.94 24.17 22.62
C PRO A 572 -1.38 24.51 24.04
N GLY A 573 -0.53 25.29 24.72
CA GLY A 573 -0.83 25.92 26.01
C GLY A 573 -1.27 27.38 25.81
N ALA A 574 -0.59 28.33 26.45
CA ALA A 574 -0.64 29.72 25.99
C ALA A 574 -0.04 29.78 24.57
N GLY A 575 -0.74 30.39 23.62
CA GLY A 575 -0.46 30.32 22.18
C GLY A 575 0.98 30.69 21.73
N TRP A 576 1.27 30.46 20.45
CA TRP A 576 2.61 30.59 19.88
C TRP A 576 3.13 32.04 19.99
N ALA A 577 4.34 32.21 20.52
CA ALA A 577 4.95 33.53 20.68
C ALA A 577 5.56 34.08 19.38
N ALA A 578 5.98 33.19 18.49
CA ALA A 578 6.54 33.47 17.16
C ALA A 578 6.36 32.24 16.27
N ALA A 579 6.59 32.41 14.96
CA ALA A 579 6.56 31.31 14.00
C ALA A 579 7.69 30.29 14.30
N HIS A 580 7.40 29.02 14.06
CA HIS A 580 8.40 27.95 14.09
C HIS A 580 9.04 27.85 12.70
N GLU A 581 10.36 27.72 12.66
CA GLU A 581 11.13 27.68 11.41
C GLU A 581 11.46 26.22 11.08
N ILE A 582 11.08 25.76 9.88
CA ILE A 582 11.17 24.35 9.49
C ILE A 582 12.14 24.23 8.29
N ASN A 583 13.08 23.29 8.39
CA ASN A 583 14.06 22.97 7.36
C ASN A 583 14.17 21.45 7.15
N LEU A 584 14.45 21.03 5.91
CA LEU A 584 14.88 19.67 5.61
C LEU A 584 16.39 19.53 5.87
N VAL A 585 16.77 18.55 6.68
CA VAL A 585 18.17 18.24 6.99
C VAL A 585 18.47 16.77 6.79
N TRP A 586 19.71 16.46 6.42
CA TRP A 586 20.19 15.08 6.25
C TRP A 586 21.21 14.74 7.32
N MET A 587 20.87 13.80 8.20
CA MET A 587 21.77 13.31 9.22
C MET A 587 22.56 12.11 8.70
N VAL A 588 23.86 12.13 8.94
CA VAL A 588 24.73 10.97 8.76
C VAL A 588 24.83 10.25 10.10
N GLN A 589 24.07 9.17 10.24
CA GLN A 589 24.16 8.26 11.38
C GLN A 589 25.25 7.22 11.11
N ALA A 590 26.09 6.94 12.08
CA ALA A 590 27.12 5.91 11.98
C ALA A 590 27.17 5.06 13.24
N LEU A 591 27.62 3.81 13.10
CA LEU A 591 28.06 2.98 14.21
C LEU A 591 29.51 3.32 14.51
N VAL A 592 29.74 3.98 15.63
CA VAL A 592 31.06 4.48 16.00
C VAL A 592 31.62 3.69 17.17
N ASP A 593 32.85 3.21 17.00
CA ASP A 593 33.63 2.61 18.06
C ASP A 593 34.35 3.69 18.89
N ARG A 594 33.90 3.92 20.13
CA ARG A 594 34.47 4.95 21.00
C ARG A 594 35.79 4.51 21.60
N CYS A 595 36.86 5.20 21.25
CA CYS A 595 38.18 4.96 21.82
C CYS A 595 38.28 5.39 23.29
N ALA A 596 38.70 4.48 24.16
CA ALA A 596 38.99 4.76 25.56
C ALA A 596 40.43 5.24 25.81
N SER A 597 41.40 4.74 25.03
CA SER A 597 42.81 5.11 25.19
C SER A 597 43.62 4.87 23.92
N TYR A 598 44.53 5.82 23.65
CA TYR A 598 45.59 5.71 22.64
C TYR A 598 46.93 5.27 23.24
N GLU A 599 46.98 5.04 24.54
CA GLU A 599 48.20 4.62 25.23
C GLU A 599 48.39 3.11 25.14
N TYR A 600 49.61 2.67 24.82
CA TYR A 600 50.01 1.27 24.91
C TYR A 600 51.33 1.15 25.68
N VAL A 601 51.57 -0.03 26.24
CA VAL A 601 52.85 -0.35 26.90
C VAL A 601 53.72 -1.10 25.90
N ASP A 602 54.90 -0.56 25.61
CA ASP A 602 55.84 -1.20 24.69
C ASP A 602 56.55 -2.41 25.31
N SER A 603 57.41 -3.06 24.53
CA SER A 603 58.17 -4.24 24.99
C SER A 603 59.16 -3.95 26.13
N GLU A 604 59.43 -2.66 26.40
CA GLU A 604 60.35 -2.20 27.44
C GLU A 604 59.60 -1.80 28.73
N GLY A 605 58.26 -1.85 28.70
CA GLY A 605 57.41 -1.53 29.84
C GLY A 605 57.10 -0.04 29.98
N GLU A 606 57.40 0.77 28.96
CA GLU A 606 57.11 2.20 28.94
C GLU A 606 55.77 2.48 28.25
N THR A 607 55.02 3.46 28.78
CA THR A 607 53.77 3.92 28.18
C THR A 607 54.09 4.84 27.01
N GLN A 608 53.61 4.47 25.83
CA GLN A 608 53.76 5.21 24.59
C GLN A 608 52.39 5.66 24.08
N GLN A 609 52.38 6.71 23.26
CA GLN A 609 51.18 7.23 22.61
C GLN A 609 51.11 6.73 21.16
N SER A 610 50.01 6.07 20.81
CA SER A 610 49.70 5.62 19.45
C SER A 610 48.81 6.64 18.74
N SER A 611 48.85 6.64 17.40
CA SER A 611 47.83 7.31 16.58
C SER A 611 46.54 6.51 16.44
N ASP A 612 46.60 5.21 16.73
CA ASP A 612 45.51 4.26 16.54
C ASP A 612 44.93 3.93 17.90
N CYS A 613 43.60 3.74 17.97
CA CYS A 613 42.98 3.33 19.22
C CYS A 613 43.57 2.01 19.75
N GLN A 614 43.84 1.94 21.05
CA GLN A 614 44.43 0.77 21.72
C GLN A 614 43.41 0.02 22.59
N SER A 615 42.36 0.71 23.04
CA SER A 615 41.27 0.12 23.81
C SER A 615 40.01 0.94 23.62
N TYR A 616 38.85 0.29 23.54
CA TYR A 616 37.55 0.92 23.31
C TYR A 616 36.71 0.94 24.60
N SER A 617 35.93 2.01 24.78
CA SER A 617 34.97 2.14 25.88
C SER A 617 33.60 1.55 25.53
N ALA A 618 33.24 1.63 24.25
CA ALA A 618 32.03 1.11 23.66
C ALA A 618 32.29 0.82 22.18
N HIS A 619 31.57 -0.15 21.64
CA HIS A 619 31.58 -0.48 20.21
C HIS A 619 30.18 -0.26 19.65
N ASN A 620 30.10 0.13 18.38
CA ASN A 620 28.85 0.32 17.62
C ASN A 620 27.83 1.25 18.29
N GLU A 621 28.28 2.38 18.83
CA GLU A 621 27.35 3.39 19.30
C GLU A 621 26.77 4.14 18.11
N VAL A 622 25.43 4.17 18.00
CA VAL A 622 24.75 4.97 17.00
C VAL A 622 24.97 6.45 17.33
N GLU A 623 25.70 7.16 16.47
CA GLU A 623 26.02 8.58 16.62
C GLU A 623 25.74 9.32 15.31
N VAL A 624 25.24 10.55 15.41
CA VAL A 624 25.17 11.46 14.25
C VAL A 624 26.53 12.14 14.12
N ILE A 625 27.28 11.82 13.06
CA ILE A 625 28.63 12.34 12.86
C ILE A 625 28.64 13.62 12.01
N HIS A 626 27.59 13.85 11.23
CA HIS A 626 27.43 15.04 10.40
C HIS A 626 25.95 15.32 10.11
N VAL A 627 25.64 16.60 9.90
CA VAL A 627 24.34 17.05 9.41
C VAL A 627 24.59 17.91 8.17
N TYR A 628 24.02 17.50 7.05
CA TYR A 628 23.95 18.34 5.87
C TYR A 628 22.70 19.20 5.99
N GLU A 629 22.94 20.50 6.08
CA GLU A 629 21.92 21.54 6.03
C GLU A 629 21.74 21.99 4.57
N ASN A 630 20.64 22.70 4.30
CA ASN A 630 20.41 23.38 3.01
C ASN A 630 20.17 22.45 1.81
N ASP A 631 19.29 21.47 1.97
CA ASP A 631 18.66 20.79 0.83
C ASP A 631 17.36 21.54 0.48
N PRO A 632 17.31 22.33 -0.62
CA PRO A 632 16.14 23.12 -0.93
C PRO A 632 14.96 22.20 -1.27
N TRP A 633 13.78 22.56 -0.77
CA TRP A 633 12.58 21.74 -0.87
C TRP A 633 11.34 22.60 -1.04
N TYR A 634 10.23 21.99 -1.41
CA TYR A 634 8.92 22.63 -1.46
C TYR A 634 7.88 21.74 -0.80
N LEU A 635 6.82 22.37 -0.34
CA LEU A 635 5.71 21.73 0.32
C LEU A 635 4.71 21.31 -0.76
N THR A 636 4.39 20.02 -0.79
CA THR A 636 3.39 19.44 -1.68
C THR A 636 2.05 19.34 -0.96
N GLY A 637 2.08 19.11 0.35
CA GLY A 637 0.87 19.12 1.17
C GLY A 637 1.12 19.48 2.63
N LEU A 638 0.09 20.02 3.28
CA LEU A 638 0.09 20.35 4.70
C LEU A 638 -1.29 20.12 5.28
N ASN A 639 -1.38 19.26 6.28
CA ASN A 639 -2.60 19.03 7.03
C ASN A 639 -2.39 19.38 8.51
N VAL A 640 -3.23 20.27 9.04
CA VAL A 640 -3.28 20.63 10.45
C VAL A 640 -4.58 20.12 11.01
N ARG A 641 -4.51 19.17 11.95
CA ARG A 641 -5.68 18.53 12.54
C ARG A 641 -5.65 18.62 14.06
N GLU A 642 -6.59 19.35 14.65
CA GLU A 642 -6.78 19.42 16.10
C GLU A 642 -7.84 18.42 16.56
N GLU A 643 -7.45 17.52 17.46
CA GLU A 643 -8.27 16.42 17.96
C GLU A 643 -9.22 16.87 19.08
N HIS A 644 -10.50 16.54 18.94
CA HIS A 644 -11.54 16.75 19.95
C HIS A 644 -12.09 15.45 20.55
N GLY A 645 -11.55 14.30 20.13
CA GLY A 645 -11.82 12.98 20.68
C GLY A 645 -12.44 12.05 19.66
N VAL A 646 -12.25 10.75 19.89
CA VAL A 646 -12.72 9.68 19.02
C VAL A 646 -13.54 8.71 19.83
N ASP A 647 -14.76 8.42 19.37
CA ASP A 647 -15.59 7.34 19.91
C ASP A 647 -15.61 6.18 18.93
N PHE A 648 -15.70 4.98 19.49
CA PHE A 648 -15.55 3.76 18.72
C PHE A 648 -16.49 2.66 19.22
N ALA A 649 -17.07 1.89 18.31
CA ALA A 649 -17.84 0.69 18.59
C ALA A 649 -17.28 -0.51 17.83
N ILE A 650 -17.04 -1.62 18.56
CA ILE A 650 -16.83 -2.94 17.97
C ILE A 650 -18.13 -3.72 18.12
N ILE A 651 -18.69 -4.15 17.00
CA ILE A 651 -19.99 -4.81 16.89
C ILE A 651 -19.77 -6.23 16.40
N TYR A 652 -20.40 -7.19 17.06
CA TYR A 652 -20.25 -8.61 16.75
C TYR A 652 -21.49 -9.39 17.18
N GLU A 653 -21.69 -10.56 16.58
CA GLU A 653 -22.75 -11.48 16.95
C GLU A 653 -22.38 -12.25 18.23
N ASP A 654 -23.30 -12.33 19.19
CA ASP A 654 -23.06 -13.08 20.43
C ASP A 654 -23.16 -14.59 20.19
N PRO A 655 -22.05 -15.34 20.26
CA PRO A 655 -22.06 -16.79 20.00
C PRO A 655 -22.88 -17.57 21.04
N ALA A 656 -23.30 -16.95 22.15
CA ALA A 656 -24.15 -17.59 23.15
C ALA A 656 -25.65 -17.61 22.77
N VAL A 657 -26.09 -16.76 21.84
CA VAL A 657 -27.49 -16.66 21.41
C VAL A 657 -27.68 -16.77 19.91
N ASP A 658 -26.63 -16.52 19.14
CA ASP A 658 -26.60 -16.79 17.72
C ASP A 658 -26.75 -18.31 17.47
N THR A 659 -27.71 -18.65 16.61
CA THR A 659 -28.06 -20.02 16.26
C THR A 659 -27.32 -20.54 15.03
N ASP A 660 -26.76 -19.66 14.19
CA ASP A 660 -25.98 -20.01 13.00
C ASP A 660 -24.71 -19.15 12.89
N VAL A 661 -23.65 -19.62 13.53
CA VAL A 661 -22.33 -18.94 13.64
C VAL A 661 -21.55 -18.74 12.34
N ASN A 662 -22.13 -19.05 11.17
CA ASN A 662 -21.54 -18.77 9.87
C ASN A 662 -22.38 -17.80 9.03
N ASP A 663 -23.46 -17.27 9.58
CA ASP A 663 -24.38 -16.36 8.92
C ASP A 663 -24.24 -14.95 9.51
N ASP A 664 -23.48 -14.09 8.83
CA ASP A 664 -23.22 -12.71 9.27
C ASP A 664 -24.29 -11.72 8.76
N GLU A 665 -25.49 -12.17 8.36
CA GLU A 665 -26.55 -11.33 7.77
C GLU A 665 -26.89 -10.12 8.66
N ALA A 666 -26.91 -10.28 10.00
CA ALA A 666 -27.23 -9.19 10.91
C ALA A 666 -26.18 -8.07 10.87
N LEU A 667 -24.90 -8.41 10.69
CA LEU A 667 -23.82 -7.41 10.53
C LEU A 667 -23.87 -6.74 9.16
N ILE A 668 -24.20 -7.48 8.09
CA ILE A 668 -24.35 -6.93 6.74
C ILE A 668 -25.52 -5.94 6.67
N GLN A 669 -26.69 -6.30 7.21
CA GLN A 669 -27.85 -5.40 7.27
C GLN A 669 -27.55 -4.15 8.10
N LEU A 670 -26.79 -4.31 9.19
CA LEU A 670 -26.39 -3.16 10.01
C LEU A 670 -25.43 -2.22 9.27
N ALA A 671 -24.46 -2.77 8.53
CA ALA A 671 -23.55 -1.99 7.70
C ALA A 671 -24.32 -1.18 6.64
N GLN A 672 -25.23 -1.83 5.89
CA GLN A 672 -26.09 -1.14 4.92
C GLN A 672 -26.90 -0.02 5.55
N GLY A 673 -27.47 -0.25 6.74
CA GLY A 673 -28.20 0.81 7.45
C GLY A 673 -27.30 1.96 7.90
N PHE A 674 -26.02 1.69 8.22
CA PHE A 674 -25.04 2.73 8.54
C PHE A 674 -24.62 3.55 7.33
N ASP A 675 -24.60 2.99 6.13
CA ASP A 675 -24.35 3.76 4.91
C ASP A 675 -25.37 4.90 4.77
N TYR A 676 -26.66 4.59 4.97
CA TYR A 676 -27.77 5.57 4.88
C TYR A 676 -28.05 6.37 6.16
N SER A 677 -27.19 6.28 7.18
CA SER A 677 -27.42 7.03 8.43
C SER A 677 -26.15 7.57 9.05
N LEU A 678 -25.20 6.70 9.38
CA LEU A 678 -23.96 7.06 10.05
C LEU A 678 -22.99 7.75 9.08
N LEU A 679 -22.76 7.19 7.89
CA LEU A 679 -21.77 7.69 6.94
C LEU A 679 -22.20 9.02 6.31
N ILE A 680 -23.45 9.12 5.86
CA ILE A 680 -24.01 10.37 5.34
C ILE A 680 -24.27 11.43 6.43
N GLY A 681 -24.07 11.09 7.71
CA GLY A 681 -24.26 12.02 8.82
C GLY A 681 -25.69 12.50 9.01
N ARG A 682 -26.68 11.66 8.68
CA ARG A 682 -28.12 11.97 8.71
C ARG A 682 -28.55 12.58 10.05
N ASP A 683 -29.30 13.68 10.03
CA ASP A 683 -29.74 14.45 11.20
C ASP A 683 -31.25 14.77 11.18
N CYS A 684 -32.07 13.80 10.75
CA CYS A 684 -33.51 14.00 10.58
C CYS A 684 -34.22 14.19 11.93
N GLY A 685 -34.76 15.39 12.15
CA GLY A 685 -35.65 15.64 13.28
C GLY A 685 -36.94 14.80 13.26
N SER A 686 -37.64 14.75 14.39
CA SER A 686 -38.85 13.93 14.56
C SER A 686 -40.05 14.44 13.71
N GLY A 687 -40.19 13.95 12.47
CA GLY A 687 -41.35 14.18 11.60
C GLY A 687 -41.19 13.46 10.24
N ASP A 688 -42.31 13.18 9.57
CA ASP A 688 -42.35 12.42 8.30
C ASP A 688 -41.59 13.08 7.13
N ASN A 689 -41.20 14.36 7.27
CA ASN A 689 -40.58 15.16 6.22
C ASN A 689 -39.06 15.39 6.42
N CYS A 690 -38.38 14.60 7.29
CA CYS A 690 -36.94 14.70 7.61
C CYS A 690 -36.40 16.15 7.54
N VAL A 691 -36.71 16.96 8.55
CA VAL A 691 -36.14 18.30 8.65
C VAL A 691 -34.90 18.21 9.54
N ALA A 692 -33.74 18.55 8.99
CA ALA A 692 -32.46 18.59 9.70
C ALA A 692 -32.59 19.35 11.02
N ASP A 693 -32.24 18.71 12.14
CA ASP A 693 -32.26 19.32 13.47
C ASP A 693 -30.85 19.61 14.03
N GLY A 694 -29.82 19.34 13.24
CA GLY A 694 -28.42 19.54 13.59
C GLY A 694 -27.91 18.54 14.62
N GLN A 695 -28.61 17.41 14.85
CA GLN A 695 -28.16 16.31 15.69
C GLN A 695 -28.17 15.02 14.88
N ARG A 696 -27.02 14.34 14.81
CA ARG A 696 -26.93 13.05 14.11
C ARG A 696 -27.90 12.02 14.69
N ASP A 697 -28.59 11.33 13.79
CA ASP A 697 -29.58 10.29 14.11
C ASP A 697 -28.92 9.06 14.73
N ILE A 698 -27.76 8.67 14.19
CA ILE A 698 -26.97 7.52 14.64
C ILE A 698 -25.57 8.00 15.03
N SER A 699 -25.26 7.86 16.32
CA SER A 699 -23.93 8.03 16.90
C SER A 699 -23.44 6.72 17.50
N VAL A 700 -22.15 6.63 17.85
CA VAL A 700 -21.60 5.44 18.56
C VAL A 700 -22.43 5.07 19.79
N ALA A 701 -22.81 6.07 20.61
CA ALA A 701 -23.68 5.87 21.77
C ALA A 701 -25.06 5.29 21.38
N THR A 702 -25.64 5.79 20.28
CA THR A 702 -26.91 5.29 19.76
C THR A 702 -26.78 3.84 19.29
N ILE A 703 -25.64 3.47 18.70
CA ILE A 703 -25.36 2.12 18.25
C ILE A 703 -25.39 1.15 19.44
N TYR A 704 -24.71 1.50 20.54
CA TYR A 704 -24.72 0.69 21.75
C TYR A 704 -26.11 0.57 22.37
N ASP A 705 -26.84 1.68 22.48
CA ASP A 705 -28.17 1.68 23.11
C ASP A 705 -29.17 0.83 22.31
N ARG A 706 -29.09 0.85 20.97
CA ARG A 706 -30.04 0.14 20.09
C ARG A 706 -29.68 -1.32 19.85
N TRP A 707 -28.42 -1.63 19.57
CA TRP A 707 -28.02 -2.97 19.11
C TRP A 707 -27.24 -3.79 20.14
N ASN A 708 -26.93 -3.28 21.33
CA ASN A 708 -26.38 -4.13 22.39
C ASN A 708 -27.50 -4.92 23.08
N ARG A 709 -27.63 -6.21 22.74
CA ARG A 709 -28.71 -7.08 23.21
C ARG A 709 -28.87 -7.20 24.72
N THR A 710 -27.82 -6.91 25.50
CA THR A 710 -27.89 -7.03 26.97
C THR A 710 -28.44 -5.79 27.65
N THR A 711 -28.52 -4.66 26.94
CA THR A 711 -28.94 -3.36 27.46
C THR A 711 -30.15 -2.80 26.71
N ASN A 712 -30.43 -3.27 25.49
CA ASN A 712 -31.47 -2.74 24.60
C ASN A 712 -32.89 -3.30 24.82
N GLY A 713 -33.21 -3.85 25.99
CA GLY A 713 -34.49 -4.55 26.22
C GLY A 713 -35.76 -3.69 26.12
N ALA A 714 -35.62 -2.36 25.98
CA ALA A 714 -36.71 -1.41 25.77
C ALA A 714 -36.85 -0.94 24.31
N VAL A 715 -35.91 -1.30 23.43
CA VAL A 715 -35.86 -0.88 22.02
C VAL A 715 -36.76 -1.81 21.21
N SER A 716 -37.59 -1.25 20.32
CA SER A 716 -38.47 -2.04 19.45
C SER A 716 -37.70 -2.73 18.31
N ASP A 717 -38.34 -3.67 17.62
CA ASP A 717 -37.74 -4.27 16.42
C ASP A 717 -37.58 -3.24 15.30
N ASP A 718 -38.56 -2.34 15.12
CA ASP A 718 -38.51 -1.26 14.13
C ASP A 718 -37.32 -0.31 14.37
N GLU A 719 -37.04 0.04 15.64
CA GLU A 719 -35.90 0.88 16.02
C GLU A 719 -34.55 0.20 15.79
N ARG A 720 -34.53 -1.14 15.75
CA ARG A 720 -33.37 -1.98 15.38
C ARG A 720 -33.34 -2.34 13.89
N TRP A 721 -34.22 -1.77 13.07
CA TRP A 721 -34.36 -2.06 11.64
C TRP A 721 -34.76 -3.49 11.33
N GLY A 722 -35.46 -4.16 12.25
CA GLY A 722 -35.84 -5.56 12.11
C GLY A 722 -34.67 -6.55 12.26
N ILE A 723 -33.47 -6.07 12.57
CA ILE A 723 -32.29 -6.90 12.79
C ILE A 723 -32.48 -7.71 14.09
N ASP A 724 -32.18 -9.00 14.01
CA ASP A 724 -32.29 -9.91 15.13
C ASP A 724 -31.46 -9.44 16.33
N ASN A 725 -32.03 -9.59 17.53
CA ASN A 725 -31.41 -9.09 18.77
C ASN A 725 -30.30 -10.02 19.30
N ILE A 726 -29.34 -10.32 18.44
CA ILE A 726 -28.19 -11.21 18.68
C ILE A 726 -26.86 -10.43 18.80
N LEU A 727 -26.86 -9.14 18.49
CA LEU A 727 -25.65 -8.32 18.45
C LEU A 727 -25.15 -7.86 19.84
N ARG A 728 -23.84 -7.68 19.93
CA ARG A 728 -23.11 -7.11 21.06
C ARG A 728 -22.32 -5.92 20.56
N VAL A 729 -22.31 -4.87 21.37
CA VAL A 729 -21.54 -3.67 21.09
C VAL A 729 -20.58 -3.42 22.25
N GLN A 730 -19.31 -3.25 21.93
CA GLN A 730 -18.29 -2.79 22.87
C GLN A 730 -17.82 -1.40 22.45
N GLU A 731 -18.05 -0.42 23.32
CA GLU A 731 -17.61 0.96 23.10
C GLU A 731 -16.25 1.25 23.72
N ALA A 732 -15.53 2.20 23.11
CA ALA A 732 -14.36 2.85 23.68
C ALA A 732 -14.30 4.31 23.21
N SER A 733 -13.70 5.16 24.03
CA SER A 733 -13.47 6.58 23.71
C SER A 733 -12.00 6.91 23.97
N PHE A 734 -11.42 7.70 23.08
CA PHE A 734 -10.00 8.07 23.08
C PHE A 734 -9.81 9.57 22.90
N GLY A 735 -8.66 10.09 23.32
CA GLY A 735 -8.35 11.51 23.18
C GLY A 735 -8.02 11.93 21.74
N ASN A 736 -7.50 10.99 20.94
CA ASN A 736 -7.08 11.20 19.56
C ASN A 736 -7.17 9.89 18.74
N ILE A 737 -7.11 10.01 17.42
CA ILE A 737 -7.23 8.87 16.50
C ILE A 737 -6.07 7.86 16.57
N ASP A 738 -4.81 8.31 16.74
CA ASP A 738 -3.65 7.42 16.79
C ASP A 738 -3.71 6.49 18.02
N GLU A 739 -4.08 7.03 19.18
CA GLU A 739 -4.33 6.27 20.40
C GLU A 739 -5.46 5.24 20.20
N ALA A 740 -6.55 5.64 19.52
CA ALA A 740 -7.67 4.77 19.22
C ALA A 740 -7.21 3.59 18.35
N LEU A 741 -6.59 3.85 17.20
CA LEU A 741 -6.17 2.81 16.26
C LEU A 741 -5.19 1.82 16.89
N ALA A 742 -4.18 2.32 17.62
CA ALA A 742 -3.20 1.46 18.29
C ALA A 742 -3.84 0.58 19.37
N THR A 743 -4.77 1.14 20.15
CA THR A 743 -5.40 0.44 21.27
C THR A 743 -6.45 -0.57 20.81
N ILE A 744 -7.25 -0.21 19.80
CA ILE A 744 -8.32 -1.05 19.27
C ILE A 744 -7.74 -2.31 18.64
N ALA A 745 -6.79 -2.16 17.72
CA ALA A 745 -6.21 -3.29 16.98
C ALA A 745 -5.46 -4.25 17.92
N MET A 746 -4.64 -3.72 18.82
CA MET A 746 -3.70 -4.54 19.60
C MET A 746 -4.25 -4.99 20.96
N THR A 747 -5.20 -4.27 21.54
CA THR A 747 -5.67 -4.50 22.91
C THR A 747 -7.14 -4.88 22.95
N ASN A 748 -8.04 -4.06 22.42
CA ASN A 748 -9.48 -4.29 22.54
C ASN A 748 -9.92 -5.51 21.72
N THR A 749 -9.53 -5.59 20.45
CA THR A 749 -9.90 -6.72 19.58
C THR A 749 -9.34 -8.03 20.11
N VAL A 750 -8.06 -8.03 20.54
CA VAL A 750 -7.45 -9.22 21.14
C VAL A 750 -8.17 -9.64 22.43
N ALA A 751 -8.53 -8.70 23.30
CA ALA A 751 -9.27 -9.01 24.52
C ALA A 751 -10.69 -9.53 24.22
N LEU A 752 -11.38 -8.94 23.23
CA LEU A 752 -12.71 -9.36 22.79
C LEU A 752 -12.68 -10.78 22.23
N LEU A 753 -11.75 -11.08 21.32
CA LEU A 753 -11.59 -12.41 20.74
C LEU A 753 -11.32 -13.47 21.81
N ASN A 754 -10.38 -13.20 22.73
CA ASN A 754 -10.05 -14.14 23.81
C ASN A 754 -11.20 -14.37 24.79
N SER A 755 -11.99 -13.34 25.09
CA SER A 755 -13.05 -13.41 26.10
C SER A 755 -14.37 -13.98 25.58
N ASN A 756 -14.73 -13.70 24.31
CA ASN A 756 -16.02 -14.09 23.75
C ASN A 756 -15.92 -15.31 22.80
N PHE A 757 -14.78 -15.51 22.14
CA PHE A 757 -14.60 -16.59 21.16
C PHE A 757 -13.59 -17.68 21.61
N GLY A 758 -12.80 -17.44 22.67
CA GLY A 758 -12.04 -18.46 23.39
C GLY A 758 -10.75 -18.98 22.71
N VAL A 759 -10.25 -20.15 23.15
CA VAL A 759 -9.14 -20.90 22.52
C VAL A 759 -9.68 -21.57 21.25
N PRO A 760 -8.93 -21.62 20.12
CA PRO A 760 -9.44 -22.13 18.84
C PRO A 760 -10.17 -23.47 19.04
N PRO A 761 -11.46 -23.57 18.66
CA PRO A 761 -12.15 -24.83 18.73
C PRO A 761 -11.47 -25.82 17.79
N THR A 762 -11.74 -27.12 17.96
CA THR A 762 -11.29 -28.15 17.01
C THR A 762 -11.80 -27.92 15.57
N THR A 763 -12.74 -26.99 15.42
CA THR A 763 -13.22 -26.36 14.18
C THR A 763 -12.92 -24.87 14.27
N ALA A 764 -12.15 -24.33 13.33
CA ALA A 764 -11.86 -22.90 13.28
C ALA A 764 -13.16 -22.12 13.04
N ILE A 765 -13.45 -21.15 13.91
CA ILE A 765 -14.47 -20.12 13.70
C ILE A 765 -13.71 -18.85 13.33
N THR A 766 -14.13 -18.17 12.27
CA THR A 766 -13.60 -16.88 11.86
C THR A 766 -14.65 -15.83 12.20
N PRO A 767 -14.57 -15.15 13.35
CA PRO A 767 -15.57 -14.17 13.73
C PRO A 767 -15.47 -12.93 12.85
N THR A 768 -16.60 -12.48 12.30
CA THR A 768 -16.72 -11.19 11.63
C THR A 768 -16.96 -10.10 12.66
N LEU A 769 -16.23 -8.98 12.55
CA LEU A 769 -16.35 -7.83 13.44
C LEU A 769 -16.63 -6.59 12.60
N LEU A 770 -17.67 -5.85 12.95
CA LEU A 770 -17.98 -4.55 12.36
C LEU A 770 -17.45 -3.44 13.27
N PHE A 771 -16.75 -2.48 12.68
CA PHE A 771 -16.12 -1.38 13.39
C PHE A 771 -16.79 -0.07 12.96
N ALA A 772 -17.34 0.68 13.90
CA ALA A 772 -17.92 2.00 13.67
C ALA A 772 -17.17 3.04 14.51
N ARG A 773 -16.88 4.21 13.93
CA ARG A 773 -16.15 5.29 14.62
C ARG A 773 -16.78 6.64 14.38
N GLU A 774 -16.74 7.49 15.39
CA GLU A 774 -17.03 8.91 15.29
C GLU A 774 -15.79 9.70 15.69
N GLU A 775 -15.31 10.55 14.77
CA GLU A 775 -14.18 11.43 15.01
C GLU A 775 -14.68 12.86 15.16
N ARG A 776 -14.21 13.55 16.20
CA ARG A 776 -14.46 14.98 16.39
C ARG A 776 -13.11 15.67 16.28
N TYR A 777 -12.96 16.51 15.28
CA TYR A 777 -11.74 17.27 15.03
C TYR A 777 -12.09 18.57 14.31
N ARG A 778 -11.11 19.47 14.23
CA ARG A 778 -11.10 20.54 13.23
C ARG A 778 -9.81 20.44 12.43
N ALA A 779 -9.89 20.72 11.14
CA ALA A 779 -8.74 20.62 10.27
C ALA A 779 -8.60 21.84 9.37
N ALA A 780 -7.39 22.07 8.88
CA ALA A 780 -7.07 22.94 7.77
C ALA A 780 -6.03 22.22 6.90
N SER A 781 -6.25 22.18 5.59
CA SER A 781 -5.29 21.64 4.61
C SER A 781 -4.69 22.77 3.77
N LEU A 782 -3.67 22.47 2.98
CA LEU A 782 -3.06 23.43 2.07
C LEU A 782 -4.05 23.92 1.00
N ASP A 783 -4.86 23.01 0.42
CA ASP A 783 -5.94 23.35 -0.52
C ASP A 783 -6.93 24.37 0.06
N ASN A 784 -7.27 24.23 1.34
CA ASN A 784 -8.21 25.15 2.02
C ASN A 784 -7.59 26.53 2.31
N LEU A 785 -6.27 26.62 2.39
CA LEU A 785 -5.56 27.86 2.71
C LEU A 785 -5.31 28.72 1.47
N GLY A 786 -5.24 28.09 0.29
CA GLY A 786 -4.80 28.73 -0.95
C GLY A 786 -3.32 29.17 -0.88
N THR A 787 -2.73 29.49 -2.03
CA THR A 787 -1.33 29.95 -2.14
C THR A 787 -1.15 31.46 -1.99
#